data_AF-A0A2T8F8T9-F1
#
_entry.id   AF-A0A2T8F8T9-F1
#
_cell.length_a   1.000
_cell.length_b   1.000
_cell.length_c   1.000
_cell.angle_alpha   90.00
_cell.angle_beta   90.00
_cell.angle_gamma   90.00
#
_symmetry.space_group_name_H-M   'P 1'
#
loop_
_entity.id
_entity.type
_entity.pdbx_description
1 polymer ?
#
loop_
_entity_poly.entity_id
_entity_poly.type
_entity_poly.pdbx_seq_one_letter_code
_entity_poly.pdbx_strand_id
1 'polypeptide(L)'
;MVDEEVSIGGESIDVTPHPRLLAVLGDIEFAPWQCLAELIDNAFDDFLSDPPEDDTPTVTISLPSRDSDHRDAQVWISDNGRGMSLDHLNMALSAGWSSNARYGKLGLFGMGFNIATARLGNTTQVRTTRAGDSEWVSVTLDLRKMATQDNFVVPVIREPKDDPAEHGTQVIVSDLKQEQHDLLSRQQTKIRDLLGDVYSFLLRERDFSLRVDGKSVQPLLPCIWNKDRSVVQRGVKYPAYIEIDKELPSLNACHDCGRWQDLTVRECEECGSTELEERERRITGWLGIQRYSHKSDFGIDFLRNGRKILVRDVRIFAWEDPNELGARPESEYPIEVPNEGRIVGEIHIDHVRVNYQKNAFEYNTIEWKQVVRTLRGDGPLRPNIAREAGYPTNESPIGRLFTGYRRLDPGLKYLVPGDGDHAIHEKAREWAKLFRKGDPAYQHDHIWYEQAKQHDEPKVIVPPESTDPGDAGDDDARSRLDIPEPTDSQPQPGDPTPPRETEDQKQERYREQGEVLHDISGEYALPGFGNALKVTVYGLNGTEVADTSGQRVPVYVQQQRGTDVHVFVDFGHSLFTDFGADPREYAVLGVAEHIRDRRGSNQALSSIIADLMDRCLPDQKVTPTALGGAAHSLLDRVRRTMRPVISGNSEGFWGYVMEPEHAAAEQRFAQEGMDADWQEARESGAWILYASSAAISRLIQQRPGEFLDGRVFRAPYQTFTDSHARALTVNRLIGYLNDAGQLAEHQTRRRPDELNRGRLSCRLLEAELVDAPEDSS
;
A
#
# COMPACT_ATOMS: atom_id res chain seq x y z
N MET A 1 -59.37 12.42 34.82
CA MET A 1 -58.41 12.98 33.85
C MET A 1 -58.88 12.53 32.49
N VAL A 2 -58.74 13.36 31.46
CA VAL A 2 -59.03 12.94 30.07
C VAL A 2 -57.69 12.53 29.50
N ASP A 3 -57.58 11.30 29.03
CA ASP A 3 -56.42 10.90 28.25
C ASP A 3 -56.54 11.55 26.87
N GLU A 4 -55.66 12.51 26.59
CA GLU A 4 -55.56 13.08 25.25
C GLU A 4 -54.90 12.05 24.34
N GLU A 5 -55.71 11.35 23.54
CA GLU A 5 -55.22 10.55 22.41
C GLU A 5 -54.53 11.49 21.41
N VAL A 6 -53.23 11.72 21.62
CA VAL A 6 -52.38 12.46 20.68
C VAL A 6 -52.33 11.67 19.38
N SER A 7 -53.11 12.11 18.39
CA SER A 7 -53.10 11.53 17.06
C SER A 7 -51.74 11.74 16.42
N ILE A 8 -50.92 10.68 16.38
CA ILE A 8 -49.63 10.70 15.69
C ILE A 8 -49.92 10.88 14.19
N GLY A 9 -49.71 12.11 13.70
CA GLY A 9 -49.80 12.41 12.28
C GLY A 9 -48.74 11.62 11.51
N GLY A 10 -49.10 11.13 10.31
CA GLY A 10 -48.23 10.29 9.48
C GLY A 10 -47.06 11.01 8.80
N GLU A 11 -46.48 12.03 9.46
CA GLU A 11 -45.33 12.78 8.97
C GLU A 11 -44.03 12.07 9.42
N SER A 12 -43.46 11.26 8.53
CA SER A 12 -42.16 10.63 8.73
C SER A 12 -41.02 11.57 8.36
N ILE A 13 -40.06 11.75 9.26
CA ILE A 13 -38.81 12.48 8.99
C ILE A 13 -37.75 11.47 8.54
N ASP A 14 -37.13 11.71 7.37
CA ASP A 14 -35.92 10.99 6.97
C ASP A 14 -34.73 11.51 7.79
N VAL A 15 -34.02 10.59 8.45
CA VAL A 15 -32.85 10.86 9.30
C VAL A 15 -31.57 10.19 8.76
N THR A 16 -31.57 9.82 7.48
CA THR A 16 -30.39 9.29 6.78
C THR A 16 -29.21 10.27 6.93
N PRO A 17 -28.04 9.81 7.41
CA PRO A 17 -26.91 10.70 7.67
C PRO A 17 -26.33 11.24 6.36
N HIS A 18 -25.90 12.51 6.35
CA HIS A 18 -25.18 13.11 5.23
C HIS A 18 -23.84 12.37 5.01
N PRO A 19 -23.45 12.02 3.76
CA PRO A 19 -22.18 11.31 3.47
C PRO A 19 -20.90 11.87 4.08
N ARG A 20 -20.87 13.16 4.46
CA ARG A 20 -19.78 13.78 5.24
C ARG A 20 -19.50 13.07 6.57
N LEU A 21 -20.45 12.32 7.13
CA LEU A 21 -20.24 11.50 8.32
C LEU A 21 -19.09 10.49 8.12
N LEU A 22 -18.91 9.92 6.93
CA LEU A 22 -17.79 9.00 6.65
C LEU A 22 -16.43 9.69 6.73
N ALA A 23 -16.33 10.97 6.31
CA ALA A 23 -15.11 11.74 6.48
C ALA A 23 -14.80 11.99 7.97
N VAL A 24 -15.83 12.28 8.79
CA VAL A 24 -15.73 12.48 10.24
C VAL A 24 -15.36 11.18 10.98
N LEU A 25 -15.75 10.01 10.49
CA LEU A 25 -15.23 8.73 11.02
C LEU A 25 -13.70 8.64 10.88
N GLY A 26 -13.13 9.27 9.86
CA GLY A 26 -11.69 9.38 9.65
C GLY A 26 -10.95 10.33 10.61
N ASP A 27 -11.66 11.07 11.46
CA ASP A 27 -11.07 11.91 12.51
C ASP A 27 -10.89 11.14 13.83
N ILE A 28 -11.56 9.98 13.98
CA ILE A 28 -11.42 9.09 15.13
C ILE A 28 -9.97 8.61 15.25
N GLU A 29 -9.41 8.68 16.46
CA GLU A 29 -8.01 8.35 16.74
C GLU A 29 -7.74 6.84 16.64
N PHE A 30 -7.46 6.38 15.43
CA PHE A 30 -6.75 5.12 15.16
C PHE A 30 -5.32 5.44 14.72
N ALA A 31 -4.35 4.69 15.25
CA ALA A 31 -3.01 4.64 14.70
C ALA A 31 -2.99 3.88 13.36
N PRO A 32 -2.04 4.15 12.43
CA PRO A 32 -2.03 3.50 11.12
C PRO A 32 -2.03 1.96 11.19
N TRP A 33 -1.28 1.38 12.15
CA TRP A 33 -1.26 -0.07 12.35
C TRP A 33 -2.61 -0.64 12.83
N GLN A 34 -3.41 0.13 13.57
CA GLN A 34 -4.76 -0.30 13.97
C GLN A 34 -5.70 -0.29 12.77
N CYS A 35 -5.54 0.67 11.84
CA CYS A 35 -6.30 0.67 10.59
C CYS A 35 -5.99 -0.59 9.75
N LEU A 36 -4.71 -1.01 9.69
CA LEU A 36 -4.34 -2.29 9.08
C LEU A 36 -4.95 -3.48 9.85
N ALA A 37 -4.89 -3.47 11.18
CA ALA A 37 -5.44 -4.54 12.03
C ALA A 37 -6.96 -4.71 11.86
N GLU A 38 -7.73 -3.63 11.68
CA GLU A 38 -9.16 -3.73 11.38
C GLU A 38 -9.48 -4.36 10.02
N LEU A 39 -8.53 -4.37 9.08
CA LEU A 39 -8.67 -5.02 7.78
C LEU A 39 -8.19 -6.48 7.84
N ILE A 40 -7.06 -6.75 8.52
CA ILE A 40 -6.57 -8.12 8.80
C ILE A 40 -7.61 -8.92 9.59
N ASP A 41 -8.25 -8.30 10.59
CA ASP A 41 -9.30 -8.94 11.41
C ASP A 41 -10.45 -9.50 10.57
N ASN A 42 -10.86 -8.82 9.49
CA ASN A 42 -11.97 -9.28 8.65
C ASN A 42 -11.58 -10.53 7.83
N ALA A 43 -10.34 -10.57 7.32
CA ALA A 43 -9.82 -11.72 6.59
C ALA A 43 -9.56 -12.91 7.54
N PHE A 44 -9.00 -12.66 8.72
CA PHE A 44 -8.81 -13.70 9.74
C PHE A 44 -10.14 -14.22 10.32
N ASP A 45 -11.19 -13.40 10.40
CA ASP A 45 -12.55 -13.88 10.72
C ASP A 45 -13.11 -14.80 9.63
N ASP A 46 -12.80 -14.53 8.36
CA ASP A 46 -13.19 -15.39 7.25
C ASP A 46 -12.44 -16.74 7.33
N PHE A 47 -11.11 -16.71 7.50
CA PHE A 47 -10.27 -17.90 7.68
C PHE A 47 -10.64 -18.74 8.92
N LEU A 48 -11.05 -18.10 10.03
CA LEU A 48 -11.53 -18.78 11.24
C LEU A 48 -12.92 -19.40 11.08
N SER A 49 -13.70 -18.94 10.10
CA SER A 49 -15.03 -19.46 9.79
C SER A 49 -15.00 -20.57 8.73
N ASP A 50 -14.17 -20.41 7.71
CA ASP A 50 -14.24 -21.11 6.42
C ASP A 50 -12.86 -21.01 5.71
N PRO A 51 -11.82 -21.73 6.17
CA PRO A 51 -10.47 -21.63 5.62
C PRO A 51 -10.37 -22.28 4.23
N PRO A 52 -9.54 -21.75 3.31
CA PRO A 52 -9.28 -22.39 2.01
C PRO A 52 -8.76 -23.83 2.16
N GLU A 53 -9.28 -24.75 1.34
CA GLU A 53 -8.96 -26.19 1.43
C GLU A 53 -7.58 -26.56 0.85
N ASP A 54 -7.21 -25.97 -0.30
CA ASP A 54 -6.01 -26.32 -1.06
C ASP A 54 -4.80 -25.40 -0.78
N ASP A 55 -4.99 -24.29 -0.08
CA ASP A 55 -4.01 -23.19 -0.01
C ASP A 55 -3.80 -22.66 1.42
N THR A 56 -2.63 -22.08 1.71
CA THR A 56 -2.38 -21.53 3.06
C THR A 56 -3.19 -20.23 3.26
N PRO A 57 -4.00 -20.09 4.33
CA PRO A 57 -4.77 -18.87 4.56
C PRO A 57 -3.82 -17.67 4.76
N THR A 58 -3.82 -16.73 3.80
CA THR A 58 -2.77 -15.72 3.63
C THR A 58 -3.35 -14.33 3.46
N VAL A 59 -2.94 -13.40 4.33
CA VAL A 59 -3.15 -11.95 4.11
C VAL A 59 -1.83 -11.33 3.65
N THR A 60 -1.85 -10.59 2.55
CA THR A 60 -0.72 -9.80 2.05
C THR A 60 -1.03 -8.32 2.11
N ILE A 61 -0.11 -7.54 2.68
CA ILE A 61 -0.16 -6.09 2.78
C ILE A 61 1.02 -5.51 2.01
N SER A 62 0.77 -4.47 1.22
CA SER A 62 1.83 -3.63 0.66
C SER A 62 1.60 -2.16 1.00
N LEU A 63 2.68 -1.50 1.41
CA LEU A 63 2.71 -0.13 1.93
C LEU A 63 3.34 0.83 0.91
N PRO A 64 3.06 2.14 0.99
CA PRO A 64 3.63 3.13 0.08
C PRO A 64 5.14 3.26 0.26
N SER A 65 5.87 3.50 -0.84
CA SER A 65 7.31 3.73 -0.80
C SER A 65 7.62 5.08 -0.13
N ARG A 66 8.78 5.15 0.53
CA ARG A 66 9.24 6.31 1.33
C ARG A 66 9.18 7.66 0.59
N ASP A 67 9.44 7.62 -0.71
CA ASP A 67 9.61 8.80 -1.57
C ASP A 67 8.43 8.98 -2.55
N SER A 68 7.26 8.44 -2.21
CA SER A 68 6.00 8.70 -2.92
C SER A 68 5.30 9.96 -2.41
N ASP A 69 4.50 10.61 -3.27
CA ASP A 69 3.58 11.65 -2.82
C ASP A 69 2.34 11.00 -2.18
N HIS A 70 1.85 11.58 -1.07
CA HIS A 70 0.66 11.12 -0.35
C HIS A 70 -0.60 10.88 -1.21
N ARG A 71 -0.73 11.56 -2.36
CA ARG A 71 -1.88 11.45 -3.27
C ARG A 71 -1.83 10.21 -4.15
N ASP A 72 -0.63 9.89 -4.65
CA ASP A 72 -0.38 8.71 -5.46
C ASP A 72 -0.12 7.47 -4.59
N ALA A 73 0.33 7.69 -3.35
CA ALA A 73 0.48 6.68 -2.31
C ALA A 73 -0.79 5.87 -2.08
N GLN A 74 -0.61 4.55 -1.92
CA GLN A 74 -1.69 3.59 -1.71
C GLN A 74 -1.30 2.57 -0.66
N VAL A 75 -2.30 2.00 0.02
CA VAL A 75 -2.16 0.89 0.96
C VAL A 75 -3.06 -0.24 0.46
N TRP A 76 -2.48 -1.38 0.12
CA TRP A 76 -3.22 -2.53 -0.37
C TRP A 76 -3.22 -3.65 0.68
N ILE A 77 -4.36 -4.26 0.91
CA ILE A 77 -4.56 -5.46 1.74
C ILE A 77 -5.30 -6.46 0.86
N SER A 78 -4.74 -7.64 0.64
CA SER A 78 -5.37 -8.71 -0.14
C SER A 78 -5.34 -10.03 0.64
N ASP A 79 -6.44 -10.76 0.62
CA ASP A 79 -6.59 -12.09 1.21
C ASP A 79 -7.00 -13.12 0.16
N ASN A 80 -6.69 -14.40 0.42
CA ASN A 80 -7.25 -15.55 -0.30
C ASN A 80 -8.42 -16.18 0.48
N GLY A 81 -9.26 -15.36 1.14
CA GLY A 81 -10.50 -15.82 1.77
C GLY A 81 -11.51 -16.28 0.72
N ARG A 82 -12.68 -16.76 1.14
CA ARG A 82 -13.70 -17.23 0.17
C ARG A 82 -14.36 -16.09 -0.63
N GLY A 83 -14.13 -14.84 -0.22
CA GLY A 83 -14.68 -13.64 -0.83
C GLY A 83 -16.17 -13.40 -0.53
N MET A 84 -16.75 -12.37 -1.16
CA MET A 84 -18.11 -11.91 -0.89
C MET A 84 -19.00 -11.92 -2.14
N SER A 85 -20.29 -12.18 -1.95
CA SER A 85 -21.31 -11.84 -2.95
C SER A 85 -21.54 -10.32 -2.98
N LEU A 86 -22.18 -9.80 -4.03
CA LEU A 86 -22.54 -8.38 -4.11
C LEU A 86 -23.41 -7.93 -2.93
N ASP A 87 -24.35 -8.77 -2.48
CA ASP A 87 -25.21 -8.46 -1.33
C ASP A 87 -24.39 -8.39 -0.02
N HIS A 88 -23.46 -9.33 0.18
CA HIS A 88 -22.60 -9.35 1.37
C HIS A 88 -21.60 -8.17 1.36
N LEU A 89 -21.05 -7.81 0.19
CA LEU A 89 -20.24 -6.61 0.00
C LEU A 89 -21.04 -5.34 0.33
N ASN A 90 -22.28 -5.23 -0.16
CA ASN A 90 -23.15 -4.09 0.12
C ASN A 90 -23.43 -3.96 1.63
N MET A 91 -23.65 -5.08 2.34
CA MET A 91 -23.80 -5.10 3.80
C MET A 91 -22.49 -4.71 4.52
N ALA A 92 -21.34 -5.20 4.07
CA ALA A 92 -20.03 -4.92 4.68
C ALA A 92 -19.61 -3.44 4.54
N LEU A 93 -19.97 -2.78 3.44
CA LEU A 93 -19.73 -1.34 3.23
C LEU A 93 -20.77 -0.45 3.95
N SER A 94 -21.99 -0.94 4.17
CA SER A 94 -23.09 -0.18 4.79
C SER A 94 -22.81 0.16 6.25
N ALA A 95 -22.43 1.41 6.52
CA ALA A 95 -22.04 1.87 7.84
C ALA A 95 -23.14 1.60 8.91
N GLY A 96 -22.79 0.81 9.92
CA GLY A 96 -23.68 0.44 11.02
C GLY A 96 -24.55 -0.81 10.79
N TRP A 97 -24.61 -1.35 9.56
CA TRP A 97 -25.40 -2.55 9.23
C TRP A 97 -24.57 -3.85 9.31
N SER A 98 -23.99 -4.11 10.48
CA SER A 98 -23.32 -5.37 10.79
C SER A 98 -24.32 -6.49 11.06
N SER A 99 -24.47 -7.43 10.12
CA SER A 99 -25.08 -8.74 10.37
C SER A 99 -24.13 -9.74 11.06
N ASN A 100 -22.87 -9.36 11.33
CA ASN A 100 -21.97 -10.18 12.13
C ASN A 100 -22.45 -10.21 13.59
N ALA A 101 -22.65 -11.42 14.11
CA ALA A 101 -22.87 -11.64 15.54
C ALA A 101 -21.71 -11.04 16.35
N ARG A 102 -22.00 -10.37 17.48
CA ARG A 102 -21.00 -9.70 18.32
C ARG A 102 -20.08 -10.65 19.11
N TYR A 103 -20.12 -11.94 18.80
CA TYR A 103 -19.44 -13.04 19.48
C TYR A 103 -18.82 -14.00 18.46
N GLY A 104 -17.66 -14.57 18.78
CA GLY A 104 -16.91 -15.47 17.88
C GLY A 104 -16.18 -14.78 16.72
N LYS A 105 -16.39 -13.46 16.51
CA LYS A 105 -15.71 -12.65 15.50
C LYS A 105 -14.87 -11.51 16.08
N LEU A 106 -13.77 -11.19 15.39
CA LEU A 106 -12.89 -10.04 15.60
C LEU A 106 -13.59 -8.75 15.15
N GLY A 107 -14.31 -8.77 14.02
CA GLY A 107 -15.14 -7.69 13.50
C GLY A 107 -16.50 -7.58 14.20
N LEU A 108 -16.68 -6.54 15.02
CA LEU A 108 -17.76 -6.48 16.04
C LEU A 108 -18.78 -5.34 15.89
N PHE A 109 -18.43 -4.30 15.14
CA PHE A 109 -19.10 -2.99 15.25
C PHE A 109 -19.69 -2.43 13.95
N GLY A 110 -19.54 -3.11 12.80
CA GLY A 110 -20.05 -2.64 11.50
C GLY A 110 -19.47 -1.30 11.01
N MET A 111 -18.38 -0.84 11.64
CA MET A 111 -17.77 0.46 11.36
C MET A 111 -16.23 0.40 11.32
N GLY A 112 -15.59 -0.66 11.81
CA GLY A 112 -14.12 -0.77 11.86
C GLY A 112 -13.46 -0.57 10.49
N PHE A 113 -14.01 -1.21 9.45
CA PHE A 113 -13.64 -0.99 8.04
C PHE A 113 -13.73 0.50 7.66
N ASN A 114 -14.92 1.10 7.76
CA ASN A 114 -15.17 2.49 7.34
C ASN A 114 -14.36 3.52 8.14
N ILE A 115 -14.08 3.26 9.42
CA ILE A 115 -13.20 4.10 10.25
C ILE A 115 -11.76 3.96 9.78
N ALA A 116 -11.25 2.73 9.61
CA ALA A 116 -9.88 2.47 9.20
C ALA A 116 -9.55 3.07 7.82
N THR A 117 -10.43 2.88 6.84
CA THR A 117 -10.21 3.33 5.47
C THR A 117 -10.31 4.86 5.34
N ALA A 118 -11.34 5.48 5.96
CA ALA A 118 -11.46 6.94 6.03
C ALA A 118 -10.41 7.62 6.93
N ARG A 119 -9.79 6.88 7.87
CA ARG A 119 -8.63 7.36 8.64
C ARG A 119 -7.40 7.43 7.76
N LEU A 120 -7.15 6.37 6.96
CA LEU A 120 -5.98 6.23 6.10
C LEU A 120 -5.99 7.20 4.90
N GLY A 121 -7.10 7.28 4.15
CA GLY A 121 -7.16 8.05 2.90
C GLY A 121 -8.55 8.54 2.52
N ASN A 122 -8.67 9.09 1.32
CA ASN A 122 -9.89 9.73 0.81
C ASN A 122 -10.65 8.86 -0.20
N THR A 123 -9.95 7.91 -0.83
CA THR A 123 -10.51 6.94 -1.78
C THR A 123 -10.27 5.53 -1.27
N THR A 124 -11.24 4.64 -1.44
CA THR A 124 -11.15 3.23 -1.05
C THR A 124 -11.86 2.36 -2.08
N GLN A 125 -11.10 1.49 -2.74
CA GLN A 125 -11.63 0.46 -3.63
C GLN A 125 -11.65 -0.89 -2.89
N VAL A 126 -12.78 -1.59 -2.98
CA VAL A 126 -12.90 -2.99 -2.57
C VAL A 126 -13.21 -3.83 -3.81
N ARG A 127 -12.32 -4.79 -4.09
CA ARG A 127 -12.50 -5.83 -5.11
C ARG A 127 -12.70 -7.15 -4.38
N THR A 128 -13.69 -7.95 -4.74
CA THR A 128 -13.97 -9.24 -4.10
C THR A 128 -14.54 -10.23 -5.10
N THR A 129 -14.25 -11.52 -4.90
CA THR A 129 -14.81 -12.60 -5.72
C THR A 129 -14.70 -13.95 -5.02
N ARG A 130 -15.55 -14.90 -5.41
CA ARG A 130 -15.63 -16.23 -4.82
C ARG A 130 -15.23 -17.30 -5.84
N ALA A 131 -14.81 -18.47 -5.36
CA ALA A 131 -14.47 -19.59 -6.24
C ALA A 131 -15.66 -19.96 -7.15
N GLY A 132 -15.42 -20.06 -8.46
CA GLY A 132 -16.46 -20.35 -9.45
C GLY A 132 -17.30 -19.16 -9.93
N ASP A 133 -17.22 -17.98 -9.31
CA ASP A 133 -17.70 -16.75 -9.97
C ASP A 133 -16.82 -16.44 -11.19
N SER A 134 -17.39 -15.92 -12.28
CA SER A 134 -16.65 -15.60 -13.52
C SER A 134 -16.03 -14.19 -13.53
N GLU A 135 -16.32 -13.37 -12.51
CA GLU A 135 -15.98 -11.95 -12.46
C GLU A 135 -15.50 -11.54 -11.06
N TRP A 136 -14.59 -10.58 -11.02
CA TRP A 136 -14.36 -9.70 -9.88
C TRP A 136 -15.46 -8.64 -9.77
N VAL A 137 -15.97 -8.45 -8.56
CA VAL A 137 -16.90 -7.35 -8.22
C VAL A 137 -16.10 -6.25 -7.53
N SER A 138 -16.14 -5.04 -8.08
CA SER A 138 -15.37 -3.88 -7.62
C SER A 138 -16.29 -2.70 -7.28
N VAL A 139 -16.08 -2.08 -6.12
CA VAL A 139 -16.75 -0.85 -5.68
C VAL A 139 -15.72 0.15 -5.18
N THR A 140 -15.83 1.42 -5.60
CA THR A 140 -14.96 2.50 -5.15
C THR A 140 -15.75 3.55 -4.38
N LEU A 141 -15.41 3.72 -3.10
CA LEU A 141 -15.87 4.80 -2.24
C LEU A 141 -14.89 5.98 -2.39
N ASP A 142 -15.39 7.12 -2.85
CA ASP A 142 -14.64 8.38 -2.90
C ASP A 142 -15.34 9.38 -1.97
N LEU A 143 -14.74 9.62 -0.81
CA LEU A 143 -15.35 10.41 0.26
C LEU A 143 -15.61 11.87 -0.17
N ARG A 144 -14.83 12.41 -1.11
CA ARG A 144 -14.98 13.79 -1.60
C ARG A 144 -16.09 13.88 -2.65
N LYS A 145 -16.21 12.90 -3.54
CA LYS A 145 -17.34 12.81 -4.50
C LYS A 145 -18.66 12.56 -3.78
N MET A 146 -18.72 11.58 -2.88
CA MET A 146 -19.94 11.29 -2.10
C MET A 146 -20.40 12.48 -1.25
N ALA A 147 -19.46 13.26 -0.68
CA ALA A 147 -19.75 14.49 0.08
C ALA A 147 -20.08 15.75 -0.75
N THR A 148 -20.02 15.66 -2.08
CA THR A 148 -20.46 16.71 -3.02
C THR A 148 -21.66 16.30 -3.88
N GLN A 149 -21.97 15.00 -3.96
CA GLN A 149 -23.15 14.43 -4.62
C GLN A 149 -24.32 14.15 -3.64
N ASP A 150 -24.10 14.35 -2.33
CA ASP A 150 -25.05 14.22 -1.23
C ASP A 150 -25.84 12.89 -1.17
N ASN A 151 -25.21 11.80 -1.63
CA ASN A 151 -25.76 10.45 -1.55
C ASN A 151 -24.66 9.37 -1.38
N PHE A 152 -25.05 8.13 -1.07
CA PHE A 152 -24.16 6.97 -0.92
C PHE A 152 -24.15 6.02 -2.14
N VAL A 153 -24.73 6.41 -3.28
CA VAL A 153 -24.88 5.55 -4.46
C VAL A 153 -23.57 5.52 -5.25
N VAL A 154 -22.87 4.38 -5.17
CA VAL A 154 -21.62 4.12 -5.88
C VAL A 154 -21.80 3.07 -6.98
N PRO A 155 -21.14 3.20 -8.14
CA PRO A 155 -21.28 2.25 -9.23
C PRO A 155 -20.55 0.94 -8.92
N VAL A 156 -21.20 -0.18 -9.21
CA VAL A 156 -20.58 -1.51 -9.19
C VAL A 156 -19.88 -1.76 -10.53
N ILE A 157 -18.59 -2.03 -10.48
CA ILE A 157 -17.76 -2.42 -11.63
C ILE A 157 -17.62 -3.95 -11.63
N ARG A 158 -17.64 -4.55 -12.82
CA ARG A 158 -17.40 -5.98 -13.05
C ARG A 158 -16.22 -6.16 -14.00
N GLU A 159 -15.29 -7.00 -13.62
CA GLU A 159 -14.04 -7.29 -14.33
C GLU A 159 -13.96 -8.82 -14.51
N PRO A 160 -13.69 -9.37 -15.72
CA PRO A 160 -13.58 -10.82 -15.88
C PRO A 160 -12.35 -11.36 -15.14
N LYS A 161 -12.41 -12.62 -14.68
CA LYS A 161 -11.24 -13.33 -14.16
C LYS A 161 -10.40 -13.95 -15.28
N ASP A 162 -9.10 -14.09 -15.04
CA ASP A 162 -8.22 -14.96 -15.83
C ASP A 162 -8.38 -16.45 -15.40
N ASP A 163 -8.63 -16.73 -14.12
CA ASP A 163 -8.89 -18.07 -13.58
C ASP A 163 -10.22 -18.11 -12.76
N PRO A 164 -11.23 -18.92 -13.14
CA PRO A 164 -12.45 -19.11 -12.35
C PRO A 164 -12.23 -19.61 -10.91
N ALA A 165 -11.11 -20.27 -10.61
CA ALA A 165 -10.77 -20.74 -9.27
C ALA A 165 -10.36 -19.60 -8.31
N GLU A 166 -9.86 -18.48 -8.85
CA GLU A 166 -9.40 -17.32 -8.05
C GLU A 166 -10.51 -16.83 -7.09
N HIS A 167 -10.15 -16.61 -5.82
CA HIS A 167 -11.08 -16.15 -4.78
C HIS A 167 -10.36 -15.28 -3.74
N GLY A 168 -11.10 -14.38 -3.10
CA GLY A 168 -10.55 -13.49 -2.08
C GLY A 168 -11.17 -12.10 -2.04
N THR A 169 -10.60 -11.24 -1.21
CA THR A 169 -10.89 -9.80 -1.16
C THR A 169 -9.62 -8.98 -1.22
N GLN A 170 -9.67 -7.85 -1.91
CA GLN A 170 -8.62 -6.85 -2.03
C GLN A 170 -9.18 -5.48 -1.69
N VAL A 171 -8.63 -4.86 -0.64
CA VAL A 171 -8.94 -3.49 -0.19
C VAL A 171 -7.75 -2.59 -0.55
N ILE A 172 -8.01 -1.54 -1.32
CA ILE A 172 -7.02 -0.54 -1.73
C ILE A 172 -7.46 0.82 -1.21
N VAL A 173 -6.67 1.45 -0.35
CA VAL A 173 -6.89 2.83 0.09
C VAL A 173 -5.86 3.73 -0.60
N SER A 174 -6.32 4.83 -1.21
CA SER A 174 -5.48 5.78 -1.95
C SER A 174 -5.92 7.23 -1.70
N ASP A 175 -5.10 8.19 -2.17
CA ASP A 175 -5.16 9.60 -1.73
C ASP A 175 -5.07 9.66 -0.19
N LEU A 176 -3.93 9.20 0.33
CA LEU A 176 -3.66 9.06 1.76
C LEU A 176 -3.57 10.42 2.44
N LYS A 177 -4.00 10.50 3.70
CA LYS A 177 -3.72 11.68 4.53
C LYS A 177 -2.21 11.71 4.81
N GLN A 178 -1.56 12.86 4.62
CA GLN A 178 -0.10 13.03 4.75
C GLN A 178 0.48 12.39 6.02
N GLU A 179 -0.16 12.60 7.17
CA GLU A 179 0.27 12.03 8.46
C GLU A 179 0.28 10.50 8.47
N GLN A 180 -0.65 9.86 7.75
CA GLN A 180 -0.75 8.41 7.66
C GLN A 180 0.30 7.86 6.68
N HIS A 181 0.50 8.53 5.53
CA HIS A 181 1.60 8.25 4.61
C HIS A 181 2.96 8.27 5.35
N ASP A 182 3.29 9.39 6.01
CA ASP A 182 4.57 9.61 6.69
C ASP A 182 4.88 8.61 7.81
N LEU A 183 3.85 7.98 8.38
CA LEU A 183 3.99 6.93 9.39
C LEU A 183 4.11 5.53 8.75
N LEU A 184 3.40 5.25 7.66
CA LEU A 184 3.41 3.95 6.99
C LEU A 184 4.69 3.75 6.16
N SER A 185 5.06 4.73 5.32
CA SER A 185 6.20 4.66 4.40
C SER A 185 7.58 4.71 5.07
N ARG A 186 7.61 4.84 6.40
CA ARG A 186 8.83 4.92 7.22
C ARG A 186 8.90 3.92 8.39
N GLN A 187 7.86 3.09 8.60
CA GLN A 187 7.77 2.20 9.77
C GLN A 187 7.37 0.76 9.45
N GLN A 188 7.47 0.33 8.18
CA GLN A 188 7.15 -1.02 7.67
C GLN A 188 7.66 -2.14 8.60
N THR A 189 8.91 -2.08 9.03
CA THR A 189 9.50 -3.07 9.96
C THR A 189 8.85 -3.05 11.34
N LYS A 190 8.59 -1.88 11.94
CA LYS A 190 7.90 -1.80 13.24
C LYS A 190 6.45 -2.27 13.15
N ILE A 191 5.79 -2.00 12.03
CA ILE A 191 4.43 -2.47 11.73
C ILE A 191 4.43 -4.01 11.67
N ARG A 192 5.35 -4.61 10.90
CA ARG A 192 5.54 -6.07 10.86
C ARG A 192 5.81 -6.66 12.25
N ASP A 193 6.74 -6.10 13.01
CA ASP A 193 7.10 -6.61 14.34
C ASP A 193 5.90 -6.52 15.32
N LEU A 194 5.09 -5.46 15.23
CA LEU A 194 3.89 -5.25 16.05
C LEU A 194 2.73 -6.17 15.63
N LEU A 195 2.51 -6.37 14.33
CA LEU A 195 1.51 -7.32 13.83
C LEU A 195 1.88 -8.77 14.22
N GLY A 196 3.18 -9.10 14.15
CA GLY A 196 3.71 -10.38 14.61
C GLY A 196 3.57 -10.62 16.11
N ASP A 197 3.47 -9.55 16.91
CA ASP A 197 3.10 -9.62 18.32
C ASP A 197 1.58 -9.75 18.53
N VAL A 198 0.78 -8.86 17.92
CA VAL A 198 -0.68 -8.79 18.10
C VAL A 198 -1.39 -10.07 17.64
N TYR A 199 -0.90 -10.69 16.56
CA TYR A 199 -1.45 -11.93 16.00
C TYR A 199 -0.56 -13.16 16.30
N SER A 200 0.35 -13.08 17.27
CA SER A 200 1.35 -14.12 17.56
C SER A 200 0.75 -15.50 17.90
N PHE A 201 -0.52 -15.58 18.30
CA PHE A 201 -1.25 -16.83 18.50
C PHE A 201 -1.82 -17.39 17.19
N LEU A 202 -2.52 -16.58 16.38
CA LEU A 202 -3.11 -17.07 15.11
C LEU A 202 -2.02 -17.52 14.13
N LEU A 203 -0.91 -16.78 14.05
CA LEU A 203 0.27 -17.13 13.24
C LEU A 203 1.07 -18.35 13.77
N ARG A 204 0.67 -18.95 14.91
CA ARG A 204 1.28 -20.15 15.51
C ARG A 204 0.35 -21.36 15.50
N GLU A 205 -0.90 -21.15 15.89
CA GLU A 205 -1.84 -22.22 16.27
C GLU A 205 -2.98 -22.41 15.24
N ARG A 206 -2.93 -21.69 14.11
CA ARG A 206 -3.90 -21.76 12.99
C ARG A 206 -3.26 -21.81 11.60
N ASP A 207 -1.93 -21.90 11.51
CA ASP A 207 -1.16 -21.92 10.26
C ASP A 207 -1.44 -20.75 9.30
N PHE A 208 -1.95 -19.62 9.82
CA PHE A 208 -2.21 -18.41 9.02
C PHE A 208 -0.89 -17.73 8.61
N SER A 209 -0.82 -17.28 7.36
CA SER A 209 0.27 -16.44 6.85
C SER A 209 -0.16 -14.97 6.84
N LEU A 210 0.76 -14.09 7.25
CA LEU A 210 0.63 -12.64 7.08
C LEU A 210 1.93 -12.12 6.45
N ARG A 211 1.83 -11.27 5.43
CA ARG A 211 2.98 -10.69 4.73
C ARG A 211 2.85 -9.17 4.68
N VAL A 212 3.96 -8.47 4.86
CA VAL A 212 4.07 -7.01 4.72
C VAL A 212 5.26 -6.71 3.82
N ASP A 213 5.02 -6.07 2.68
CA ASP A 213 6.03 -5.70 1.68
C ASP A 213 6.86 -6.92 1.24
N GLY A 214 6.14 -7.95 0.78
CA GLY A 214 6.66 -9.28 0.41
C GLY A 214 7.16 -10.14 1.58
N LYS A 215 7.49 -9.53 2.73
CA LYS A 215 8.20 -10.17 3.85
C LYS A 215 7.21 -10.78 4.84
N SER A 216 7.39 -12.07 5.13
CA SER A 216 6.54 -12.82 6.07
C SER A 216 6.64 -12.28 7.50
N VAL A 217 5.50 -12.01 8.12
CA VAL A 217 5.38 -11.59 9.52
C VAL A 217 5.64 -12.78 10.44
N GLN A 218 6.61 -12.66 11.34
CA GLN A 218 6.98 -13.74 12.26
C GLN A 218 6.23 -13.58 13.60
N PRO A 219 5.64 -14.65 14.16
CA PRO A 219 5.00 -14.59 15.47
C PRO A 219 6.02 -14.30 16.59
N LEU A 220 5.72 -13.35 17.47
CA LEU A 220 6.56 -13.06 18.63
C LEU A 220 6.46 -14.20 19.66
N LEU A 221 7.45 -15.08 19.68
CA LEU A 221 7.49 -16.21 20.60
C LEU A 221 7.76 -15.78 22.06
N PRO A 222 7.08 -16.38 23.05
CA PRO A 222 7.32 -16.12 24.47
C PRO A 222 8.61 -16.79 24.95
N CYS A 223 9.59 -15.99 25.37
CA CYS A 223 10.87 -16.49 25.86
C CYS A 223 10.80 -16.90 27.35
N ILE A 224 10.07 -18.00 27.61
CA ILE A 224 9.73 -18.50 28.97
C ILE A 224 10.50 -19.77 29.35
N TRP A 225 10.60 -20.03 30.66
CA TRP A 225 11.07 -21.30 31.19
C TRP A 225 10.16 -22.47 30.79
N ASN A 226 10.73 -23.66 30.60
CA ASN A 226 9.95 -24.83 30.23
C ASN A 226 9.00 -25.27 31.36
N LYS A 227 7.93 -25.99 30.99
CA LYS A 227 6.85 -26.42 31.92
C LYS A 227 7.28 -27.37 33.05
N ASP A 228 8.44 -28.00 32.94
CA ASP A 228 9.04 -28.85 33.99
C ASP A 228 9.80 -28.04 35.07
N ARG A 229 10.15 -26.77 34.80
CA ARG A 229 10.94 -25.94 35.69
C ARG A 229 10.15 -25.49 36.91
N SER A 230 10.82 -25.40 38.06
CA SER A 230 10.21 -25.01 39.34
C SER A 230 11.26 -24.62 40.37
N VAL A 231 10.90 -23.74 41.31
CA VAL A 231 11.70 -23.41 42.50
C VAL A 231 11.05 -23.92 43.77
N VAL A 232 11.81 -24.01 44.86
CA VAL A 232 11.30 -24.35 46.20
C VAL A 232 11.56 -23.20 47.16
N GLN A 233 10.50 -22.59 47.67
CA GLN A 233 10.58 -21.54 48.70
C GLN A 233 9.91 -22.05 49.98
N ARG A 234 10.62 -22.00 51.11
CA ARG A 234 10.12 -22.43 52.44
C ARG A 234 9.51 -23.86 52.47
N GLY A 235 9.98 -24.75 51.60
CA GLY A 235 9.48 -26.13 51.47
C GLY A 235 8.31 -26.32 50.50
N VAL A 236 7.74 -25.25 49.94
CA VAL A 236 6.67 -25.30 48.94
C VAL A 236 7.25 -25.19 47.53
N LYS A 237 6.76 -26.03 46.60
CA LYS A 237 7.17 -26.04 45.18
C LYS A 237 6.32 -25.07 44.36
N TYR A 238 6.97 -24.12 43.69
CA TYR A 238 6.36 -23.16 42.77
C TYR A 238 6.83 -23.46 41.35
N PRO A 239 5.92 -23.78 40.40
CA PRO A 239 6.30 -24.04 39.00
C PRO A 239 6.59 -22.72 38.26
N ALA A 240 7.45 -22.76 37.24
CA ALA A 240 7.76 -21.62 36.39
C ALA A 240 6.72 -21.36 35.29
N TYR A 241 5.73 -22.25 35.17
CA TYR A 241 4.64 -22.26 34.20
C TYR A 241 3.37 -22.77 34.88
N ILE A 242 2.23 -22.14 34.62
CA ILE A 242 0.91 -22.53 35.10
C ILE A 242 -0.04 -22.47 33.91
N GLU A 243 -0.52 -23.63 33.49
CA GLU A 243 -1.61 -23.75 32.53
C GLU A 243 -2.91 -23.24 33.17
N ILE A 244 -3.65 -22.41 32.43
CA ILE A 244 -4.93 -21.86 32.85
C ILE A 244 -6.00 -22.53 32.00
N ASP A 245 -6.87 -23.29 32.65
CA ASP A 245 -8.12 -23.76 32.07
C ASP A 245 -9.23 -23.62 33.11
N LYS A 246 -10.21 -22.77 32.82
CA LYS A 246 -11.32 -22.51 33.70
C LYS A 246 -12.63 -22.29 32.94
N GLU A 247 -13.44 -23.34 32.93
CA GLU A 247 -14.85 -23.31 32.52
C GLU A 247 -15.69 -22.48 33.52
N LEU A 248 -16.56 -21.63 32.97
CA LEU A 248 -17.56 -20.81 33.64
C LEU A 248 -18.95 -21.26 33.18
N PRO A 249 -20.05 -20.97 33.93
CA PRO A 249 -21.39 -21.31 33.48
C PRO A 249 -21.74 -20.63 32.14
N SER A 250 -22.34 -21.39 31.21
CA SER A 250 -22.92 -20.87 29.98
C SER A 250 -23.94 -19.75 30.27
N LEU A 251 -24.09 -18.83 29.34
CA LEU A 251 -25.13 -17.80 29.35
C LEU A 251 -25.69 -17.60 27.94
N ASN A 252 -26.90 -17.06 27.86
CA ASN A 252 -27.50 -16.65 26.61
C ASN A 252 -26.81 -15.36 26.12
N ALA A 253 -26.47 -15.31 24.85
CA ALA A 253 -25.72 -14.25 24.20
C ALA A 253 -26.63 -13.55 23.20
N CYS A 254 -26.99 -12.29 23.43
CA CYS A 254 -27.86 -11.55 22.51
C CYS A 254 -27.10 -11.11 21.26
N HIS A 255 -27.54 -11.54 20.07
CA HIS A 255 -26.89 -11.19 18.80
C HIS A 255 -26.88 -9.66 18.57
N ASP A 256 -28.01 -8.99 18.79
CA ASP A 256 -28.20 -7.58 18.42
C ASP A 256 -27.40 -6.60 19.30
N CYS A 257 -27.40 -6.78 20.62
CA CYS A 257 -26.76 -5.86 21.57
C CYS A 257 -25.50 -6.42 22.24
N GLY A 258 -25.21 -7.72 22.06
CA GLY A 258 -24.03 -8.37 22.63
C GLY A 258 -24.01 -8.42 24.16
N ARG A 259 -25.18 -8.48 24.82
CA ARG A 259 -25.27 -8.69 26.28
C ARG A 259 -25.43 -10.17 26.60
N TRP A 260 -24.76 -10.58 27.67
CA TRP A 260 -24.99 -11.85 28.35
C TRP A 260 -26.28 -11.79 29.16
N GLN A 261 -27.03 -12.89 29.18
CA GLN A 261 -28.35 -13.05 29.76
C GLN A 261 -28.44 -14.42 30.47
N ASP A 262 -29.18 -14.52 31.57
CA ASP A 262 -29.41 -15.82 32.22
C ASP A 262 -30.15 -16.79 31.29
N LEU A 263 -29.84 -18.08 31.36
CA LEU A 263 -30.40 -19.14 30.50
C LEU A 263 -31.94 -19.29 30.62
N THR A 264 -32.54 -18.67 31.65
CA THR A 264 -34.00 -18.61 31.87
C THR A 264 -34.68 -17.47 31.10
N VAL A 265 -33.93 -16.49 30.61
CA VAL A 265 -34.41 -15.30 29.91
C VAL A 265 -34.64 -15.61 28.42
N ARG A 266 -35.75 -15.11 27.86
CA ARG A 266 -36.19 -15.36 26.47
C ARG A 266 -36.06 -14.16 25.53
N GLU A 267 -35.97 -12.96 26.10
CA GLU A 267 -35.91 -11.68 25.39
C GLU A 267 -34.85 -10.84 26.11
N CYS A 268 -33.95 -10.18 25.38
CA CYS A 268 -32.85 -9.47 26.01
C CYS A 268 -33.34 -8.27 26.85
N GLU A 269 -33.02 -8.25 28.14
CA GLU A 269 -33.45 -7.23 29.13
C GLU A 269 -33.10 -5.78 28.76
N GLU A 270 -32.15 -5.57 27.84
CA GLU A 270 -31.72 -4.24 27.37
C GLU A 270 -32.42 -3.79 26.08
N CYS A 271 -32.70 -4.71 25.15
CA CYS A 271 -33.14 -4.36 23.79
C CYS A 271 -34.38 -5.13 23.28
N GLY A 272 -34.95 -6.03 24.08
CA GLY A 272 -36.14 -6.82 23.73
C GLY A 272 -35.92 -7.92 22.68
N SER A 273 -34.69 -8.12 22.19
CA SER A 273 -34.39 -9.10 21.14
C SER A 273 -34.58 -10.54 21.60
N THR A 274 -35.26 -11.34 20.78
CA THR A 274 -35.41 -12.80 20.93
C THR A 274 -34.18 -13.58 20.46
N GLU A 275 -33.25 -12.94 19.76
CA GLU A 275 -32.08 -13.59 19.17
C GLU A 275 -31.00 -13.82 20.23
N LEU A 276 -31.22 -14.89 21.03
CA LEU A 276 -30.40 -15.34 22.13
C LEU A 276 -29.78 -16.72 21.83
N GLU A 277 -28.45 -16.80 21.77
CA GLU A 277 -27.69 -18.04 21.58
C GLU A 277 -27.07 -18.48 22.91
N GLU A 278 -27.29 -19.72 23.38
CA GLU A 278 -26.52 -20.24 24.51
C GLU A 278 -25.06 -20.41 24.09
N ARG A 279 -24.13 -19.75 24.80
CA ARG A 279 -22.68 -19.92 24.56
C ARG A 279 -21.94 -20.27 25.84
N GLU A 280 -21.02 -21.22 25.71
CA GLU A 280 -20.03 -21.54 26.73
C GLU A 280 -19.13 -20.34 27.02
N ARG A 281 -18.65 -20.22 28.25
CA ARG A 281 -17.69 -19.19 28.67
C ARG A 281 -16.51 -19.84 29.36
N ARG A 282 -15.31 -19.57 28.88
CA ARG A 282 -14.05 -20.17 29.36
C ARG A 282 -12.99 -19.09 29.52
N ILE A 283 -12.06 -19.32 30.45
CA ILE A 283 -10.79 -18.58 30.56
C ILE A 283 -9.70 -19.62 30.32
N THR A 284 -8.92 -19.47 29.25
CA THR A 284 -7.86 -20.42 28.89
C THR A 284 -6.52 -19.72 28.64
N GLY A 285 -5.44 -20.51 28.54
CA GLY A 285 -4.11 -20.03 28.19
C GLY A 285 -3.07 -20.43 29.23
N TRP A 286 -2.11 -19.57 29.51
CA TRP A 286 -1.03 -19.88 30.45
C TRP A 286 -0.42 -18.62 31.08
N LEU A 287 0.16 -18.81 32.26
CA LEU A 287 1.06 -17.85 32.92
C LEU A 287 2.44 -18.49 33.11
N GLY A 288 3.51 -17.70 33.11
CA GLY A 288 4.85 -18.23 33.29
C GLY A 288 5.90 -17.16 33.61
N ILE A 289 7.14 -17.62 33.72
CA ILE A 289 8.29 -16.78 34.04
C ILE A 289 9.21 -16.69 32.81
N GLN A 290 9.55 -15.46 32.46
CA GLN A 290 10.49 -15.12 31.40
C GLN A 290 11.93 -15.51 31.77
N ARG A 291 12.73 -15.95 30.78
CA ARG A 291 14.13 -16.40 31.02
C ARG A 291 15.07 -15.26 31.46
N TYR A 292 14.70 -14.01 31.18
CA TYR A 292 15.39 -12.77 31.57
C TYR A 292 14.45 -11.87 32.41
N SER A 293 14.87 -10.62 32.64
CA SER A 293 14.06 -9.54 33.23
C SER A 293 14.09 -8.29 32.36
N HIS A 294 13.00 -7.52 32.38
CA HIS A 294 12.89 -6.28 31.60
C HIS A 294 12.01 -5.22 32.27
N LYS A 295 12.23 -3.95 31.92
CA LYS A 295 11.46 -2.80 32.42
C LYS A 295 10.06 -2.67 31.82
N SER A 296 9.81 -3.34 30.69
CA SER A 296 8.57 -3.20 29.89
C SER A 296 8.20 -4.42 29.03
N ASP A 297 8.97 -5.51 29.08
CA ASP A 297 8.72 -6.73 28.29
C ASP A 297 8.19 -7.84 29.21
N PHE A 298 7.26 -7.48 30.10
CA PHE A 298 6.61 -8.37 31.06
C PHE A 298 5.15 -7.90 31.24
N GLY A 299 4.30 -8.71 31.87
CA GLY A 299 2.86 -8.49 31.90
C GLY A 299 2.09 -9.55 31.13
N ILE A 300 0.77 -9.54 31.24
CA ILE A 300 -0.11 -10.56 30.68
C ILE A 300 -0.73 -10.04 29.38
N ASP A 301 -0.57 -10.78 28.30
CA ASP A 301 -1.31 -10.57 27.06
C ASP A 301 -2.73 -11.12 27.22
N PHE A 302 -3.74 -10.29 26.94
CA PHE A 302 -5.15 -10.68 26.97
C PHE A 302 -5.72 -10.70 25.54
N LEU A 303 -6.17 -11.89 25.14
CA LEU A 303 -6.57 -12.23 23.79
C LEU A 303 -8.09 -12.42 23.68
N ARG A 304 -8.62 -12.12 22.49
CA ARG A 304 -10.00 -12.40 22.10
C ARG A 304 -10.00 -12.90 20.65
N ASN A 305 -10.55 -14.10 20.44
CA ASN A 305 -10.49 -14.88 19.20
C ASN A 305 -9.06 -14.96 18.62
N GLY A 306 -8.05 -15.09 19.49
CA GLY A 306 -6.65 -15.16 19.10
C GLY A 306 -5.93 -13.84 18.79
N ARG A 307 -6.63 -12.69 18.65
CA ARG A 307 -6.00 -11.36 18.59
C ARG A 307 -5.71 -10.84 20.00
N LYS A 308 -4.52 -10.27 20.23
CA LYS A 308 -4.23 -9.50 21.45
C LYS A 308 -5.02 -8.19 21.46
N ILE A 309 -5.74 -7.96 22.54
CA ILE A 309 -6.47 -6.72 22.83
C ILE A 309 -5.69 -5.88 23.84
N LEU A 310 -5.10 -6.53 24.84
CA LEU A 310 -4.08 -5.95 25.71
C LEU A 310 -2.77 -6.69 25.47
N VAL A 311 -1.69 -5.94 25.29
CA VAL A 311 -0.32 -6.44 25.17
C VAL A 311 0.42 -6.07 26.45
N ARG A 312 1.08 -7.05 27.09
CA ARG A 312 1.93 -6.87 28.28
C ARG A 312 1.24 -6.06 29.39
N ASP A 313 -0.01 -6.42 29.72
CA ASP A 313 -0.76 -5.70 30.75
C ASP A 313 -0.13 -5.91 32.13
N VAL A 314 0.20 -4.81 32.79
CA VAL A 314 0.76 -4.76 34.16
C VAL A 314 -0.25 -4.30 35.21
N ARG A 315 -1.47 -3.90 34.82
CA ARG A 315 -2.51 -3.41 35.75
C ARG A 315 -3.05 -4.54 36.61
N ILE A 316 -3.01 -5.78 36.12
CA ILE A 316 -3.28 -6.98 36.93
C ILE A 316 -2.24 -7.25 38.04
N PHE A 317 -1.12 -6.52 38.09
CA PHE A 317 -0.20 -6.50 39.23
C PHE A 317 -0.48 -5.38 40.24
N ALA A 318 -1.45 -4.51 39.97
CA ALA A 318 -1.90 -3.52 40.94
C ALA A 318 -2.97 -4.11 41.88
N TRP A 319 -3.16 -3.45 43.03
CA TRP A 319 -4.26 -3.73 43.96
C TRP A 319 -4.84 -2.43 44.51
N GLU A 320 -6.17 -2.42 44.66
CA GLU A 320 -6.95 -1.33 45.24
C GLU A 320 -7.80 -1.97 46.36
N ASP A 321 -7.76 -1.41 47.57
CA ASP A 321 -8.54 -1.96 48.68
C ASP A 321 -10.02 -1.61 48.49
N PRO A 322 -10.93 -2.59 48.27
CA PRO A 322 -12.36 -2.31 48.08
C PRO A 322 -13.04 -1.74 49.33
N ASN A 323 -12.35 -1.69 50.48
CA ASN A 323 -12.83 -1.11 51.72
C ASN A 323 -12.40 0.36 51.93
N GLU A 324 -11.41 0.87 51.17
CA GLU A 324 -10.94 2.26 51.28
C GLU A 324 -11.53 3.15 50.17
N LEU A 325 -12.40 4.09 50.57
CA LEU A 325 -13.13 4.95 49.64
C LEU A 325 -12.20 5.93 48.92
N GLY A 326 -11.90 5.66 47.65
CA GLY A 326 -11.00 6.48 46.84
C GLY A 326 -9.52 6.11 46.97
N ALA A 327 -9.24 4.86 47.37
CA ALA A 327 -7.92 4.26 47.25
C ALA A 327 -7.34 4.44 45.83
N ARG A 328 -6.00 4.46 45.75
CA ARG A 328 -5.28 4.44 44.46
C ARG A 328 -4.64 3.07 44.28
N PRO A 329 -4.72 2.45 43.09
CA PRO A 329 -4.07 1.17 42.86
C PRO A 329 -2.57 1.20 43.17
N GLU A 330 -2.12 0.44 44.18
CA GLU A 330 -0.70 0.22 44.48
C GLU A 330 -0.17 -0.87 43.55
N SER A 331 0.95 -0.62 42.85
CA SER A 331 1.62 -1.66 42.07
C SER A 331 2.37 -2.61 43.01
N GLU A 332 1.96 -3.88 43.05
CA GLU A 332 2.60 -4.90 43.88
C GLU A 332 3.74 -5.63 43.16
N TYR A 333 3.86 -5.49 41.84
CA TYR A 333 4.93 -6.09 41.04
C TYR A 333 5.24 -5.27 39.77
N PRO A 334 6.52 -4.95 39.47
CA PRO A 334 7.73 -5.29 40.23
C PRO A 334 7.98 -4.30 41.39
N ILE A 335 8.59 -4.81 42.47
CA ILE A 335 8.86 -4.05 43.71
C ILE A 335 10.27 -4.28 44.28
N GLU A 336 11.08 -5.10 43.61
CA GLU A 336 12.48 -5.35 43.96
C GLU A 336 13.38 -4.42 43.12
N VAL A 337 14.68 -4.36 43.45
CA VAL A 337 15.67 -3.55 42.70
C VAL A 337 16.61 -4.51 41.94
N PRO A 338 16.86 -4.32 40.62
CA PRO A 338 16.25 -3.31 39.74
C PRO A 338 14.75 -3.56 39.53
N ASN A 339 13.99 -2.48 39.30
CA ASN A 339 12.55 -2.55 39.04
C ASN A 339 12.29 -3.07 37.62
N GLU A 340 12.38 -4.39 37.48
CA GLU A 340 12.20 -5.16 36.24
C GLU A 340 11.32 -6.37 36.50
N GLY A 341 10.38 -6.64 35.60
CA GLY A 341 9.48 -7.78 35.68
C GLY A 341 9.94 -8.98 34.86
N ARG A 342 9.30 -10.12 35.15
CA ARG A 342 9.52 -11.45 34.55
C ARG A 342 8.24 -12.28 34.41
N ILE A 343 7.19 -11.98 35.20
CA ILE A 343 5.90 -12.68 35.08
C ILE A 343 5.26 -12.26 33.76
N VAL A 344 4.91 -13.24 32.94
CA VAL A 344 4.26 -13.10 31.64
C VAL A 344 3.12 -14.10 31.51
N GLY A 345 2.23 -13.90 30.55
CA GLY A 345 1.17 -14.86 30.23
C GLY A 345 0.46 -14.51 28.93
N GLU A 346 -0.28 -15.48 28.41
CA GLU A 346 -1.15 -15.37 27.23
C GLU A 346 -2.50 -15.95 27.64
N ILE A 347 -3.52 -15.11 27.78
CA ILE A 347 -4.83 -15.48 28.35
C ILE A 347 -5.96 -15.14 27.37
N HIS A 348 -6.76 -16.14 27.02
CA HIS A 348 -7.86 -16.05 26.09
C HIS A 348 -9.19 -15.91 26.83
N ILE A 349 -9.93 -14.84 26.50
CA ILE A 349 -11.14 -14.40 27.23
C ILE A 349 -12.22 -13.90 26.25
N ASP A 350 -12.55 -14.74 25.27
CA ASP A 350 -13.42 -14.40 24.12
C ASP A 350 -14.83 -13.91 24.51
N HIS A 351 -15.28 -14.29 25.71
CA HIS A 351 -16.56 -13.90 26.27
C HIS A 351 -16.59 -12.47 26.86
N VAL A 352 -15.43 -11.83 27.07
CA VAL A 352 -15.33 -10.47 27.61
C VAL A 352 -15.40 -9.44 26.49
N ARG A 353 -16.17 -8.37 26.70
CA ARG A 353 -16.36 -7.28 25.74
C ARG A 353 -15.15 -6.37 25.63
N VAL A 354 -14.95 -5.80 24.44
CA VAL A 354 -13.90 -4.84 24.09
C VAL A 354 -14.49 -3.52 23.63
N ASN A 355 -13.72 -2.44 23.71
CA ASN A 355 -14.09 -1.16 23.12
C ASN A 355 -13.99 -1.18 21.59
N TYR A 356 -14.52 -0.14 20.93
CA TYR A 356 -14.55 -0.04 19.46
C TYR A 356 -13.16 0.04 18.80
N GLN A 357 -12.13 0.48 19.53
CA GLN A 357 -10.72 0.48 19.07
C GLN A 357 -10.01 -0.88 19.26
N LYS A 358 -10.66 -1.85 19.92
CA LYS A 358 -10.12 -3.17 20.27
C LYS A 358 -8.72 -3.09 20.93
N ASN A 359 -8.57 -2.13 21.84
CA ASN A 359 -7.36 -1.87 22.63
C ASN A 359 -7.62 -1.87 24.15
N ALA A 360 -8.87 -2.12 24.56
CA ALA A 360 -9.29 -2.22 25.95
C ALA A 360 -10.49 -3.17 26.10
N PHE A 361 -10.55 -3.89 27.23
CA PHE A 361 -11.76 -4.60 27.67
C PHE A 361 -12.67 -3.66 28.49
N GLU A 362 -13.97 -3.99 28.58
CA GLU A 362 -14.92 -3.27 29.44
C GLU A 362 -14.68 -3.60 30.93
N TYR A 363 -13.70 -2.96 31.57
CA TYR A 363 -13.20 -3.30 32.92
C TYR A 363 -14.24 -3.31 34.06
N ASN A 364 -15.38 -2.63 33.88
CA ASN A 364 -16.45 -2.59 34.87
C ASN A 364 -17.38 -3.82 34.85
N THR A 365 -17.30 -4.65 33.80
CA THR A 365 -18.12 -5.87 33.62
C THR A 365 -17.87 -6.92 34.71
N ILE A 366 -18.85 -7.82 34.90
CA ILE A 366 -18.73 -8.95 35.82
C ILE A 366 -17.70 -9.95 35.27
N GLU A 367 -17.69 -10.13 33.96
CA GLU A 367 -16.81 -11.00 33.19
C GLU A 367 -15.33 -10.61 33.38
N TRP A 368 -14.97 -9.34 33.18
CA TRP A 368 -13.59 -8.89 33.43
C TRP A 368 -13.17 -9.07 34.90
N LYS A 369 -14.05 -8.73 35.85
CA LYS A 369 -13.80 -8.93 37.29
C LYS A 369 -13.61 -10.41 37.63
N GLN A 370 -14.34 -11.31 36.98
CA GLN A 370 -14.19 -12.76 37.13
C GLN A 370 -12.87 -13.28 36.56
N VAL A 371 -12.37 -12.71 35.45
CA VAL A 371 -11.03 -12.99 34.91
C VAL A 371 -9.95 -12.57 35.91
N VAL A 372 -9.96 -11.32 36.36
CA VAL A 372 -8.98 -10.80 37.34
C VAL A 372 -9.01 -11.64 38.62
N ARG A 373 -10.20 -11.96 39.14
CA ARG A 373 -10.37 -12.82 40.32
C ARG A 373 -9.77 -14.22 40.13
N THR A 374 -9.93 -14.81 38.95
CA THR A 374 -9.43 -16.16 38.64
C THR A 374 -7.90 -16.21 38.58
N LEU A 375 -7.26 -15.19 38.01
CA LEU A 375 -5.81 -15.15 37.80
C LEU A 375 -5.04 -14.58 39.00
N ARG A 376 -5.57 -13.50 39.61
CA ARG A 376 -4.91 -12.67 40.64
C ARG A 376 -5.44 -12.93 42.05
N GLY A 377 -6.65 -13.46 42.20
CA GLY A 377 -7.34 -13.58 43.49
C GLY A 377 -7.82 -12.24 44.06
N ASP A 378 -8.61 -12.31 45.14
CA ASP A 378 -9.28 -11.15 45.76
C ASP A 378 -8.34 -10.25 46.59
N GLY A 379 -7.37 -10.84 47.29
CA GLY A 379 -6.49 -10.13 48.22
C GLY A 379 -5.19 -9.62 47.60
N PRO A 380 -4.37 -8.85 48.35
CA PRO A 380 -3.02 -8.43 47.95
C PRO A 380 -2.12 -9.63 47.55
N LEU A 381 -1.24 -9.44 46.57
CA LEU A 381 -0.16 -10.37 46.24
C LEU A 381 0.91 -10.38 47.34
N ARG A 382 1.13 -9.26 48.04
CA ARG A 382 2.10 -9.09 49.12
C ARG A 382 1.57 -9.67 50.45
N PRO A 383 2.17 -10.76 50.99
CA PRO A 383 1.61 -11.44 52.17
C PRO A 383 1.53 -10.60 53.45
N ASN A 384 2.36 -9.55 53.58
CA ASN A 384 2.26 -8.62 54.70
C ASN A 384 0.99 -7.77 54.62
N ILE A 385 0.75 -7.12 53.46
CA ILE A 385 -0.46 -6.32 53.22
C ILE A 385 -1.70 -7.19 53.30
N ALA A 386 -1.68 -8.38 52.69
CA ALA A 386 -2.80 -9.33 52.78
C ALA A 386 -3.19 -9.60 54.24
N ARG A 387 -2.23 -9.95 55.09
CA ARG A 387 -2.45 -10.18 56.52
C ARG A 387 -2.90 -8.92 57.28
N GLU A 388 -2.38 -7.74 56.93
CA GLU A 388 -2.73 -6.47 57.56
C GLU A 388 -4.15 -6.00 57.19
N ALA A 389 -4.61 -6.27 55.96
CA ALA A 389 -5.97 -6.07 55.48
C ALA A 389 -6.92 -7.27 55.72
N GLY A 390 -6.49 -8.30 56.47
CA GLY A 390 -7.32 -9.43 56.88
C GLY A 390 -7.55 -10.54 55.83
N TYR A 391 -6.89 -10.48 54.68
CA TYR A 391 -6.93 -11.50 53.62
C TYR A 391 -6.00 -12.70 53.92
N PRO A 392 -6.33 -13.91 53.42
CA PRO A 392 -5.42 -15.05 53.44
C PRO A 392 -4.24 -14.85 52.48
N THR A 393 -3.19 -15.68 52.60
CA THR A 393 -2.11 -15.76 51.62
C THR A 393 -2.66 -16.00 50.22
N ASN A 394 -2.20 -15.22 49.24
CA ASN A 394 -2.70 -15.27 47.88
C ASN A 394 -2.08 -16.44 47.09
N GLU A 395 -2.78 -17.56 47.06
CA GLU A 395 -2.41 -18.78 46.32
C GLU A 395 -3.00 -18.83 44.89
N SER A 396 -3.43 -17.70 44.34
CA SER A 396 -3.84 -17.60 42.92
C SER A 396 -2.68 -17.93 41.96
N PRO A 397 -2.93 -18.20 40.68
CA PRO A 397 -1.87 -18.40 39.68
C PRO A 397 -0.79 -17.30 39.71
N ILE A 398 -1.18 -16.02 39.73
CA ILE A 398 -0.24 -14.89 39.83
C ILE A 398 0.41 -14.84 41.23
N GLY A 399 -0.34 -15.04 42.30
CA GLY A 399 0.17 -15.05 43.68
C GLY A 399 1.25 -16.11 43.94
N ARG A 400 1.11 -17.28 43.31
CA ARG A 400 2.11 -18.36 43.33
C ARG A 400 3.36 -18.01 42.51
N LEU A 401 3.21 -17.44 41.31
CA LEU A 401 4.36 -16.97 40.51
C LEU A 401 5.10 -15.83 41.22
N PHE A 402 4.38 -14.87 41.80
CA PHE A 402 4.94 -13.79 42.62
C PHE A 402 5.73 -14.34 43.81
N THR A 403 5.14 -15.26 44.59
CA THR A 403 5.79 -15.85 45.76
C THR A 403 7.04 -16.66 45.40
N GLY A 404 7.04 -17.36 44.27
CA GLY A 404 8.20 -18.10 43.76
C GLY A 404 9.32 -17.22 43.18
N TYR A 405 8.97 -16.18 42.41
CA TYR A 405 9.85 -15.57 41.41
C TYR A 405 9.92 -14.03 41.42
N ARG A 406 9.29 -13.34 42.38
CA ARG A 406 9.32 -11.86 42.44
C ARG A 406 10.73 -11.26 42.64
N ARG A 407 11.67 -12.04 43.18
CA ARG A 407 13.05 -11.63 43.47
C ARG A 407 13.99 -11.95 42.31
N LEU A 408 15.01 -11.10 42.16
CA LEU A 408 15.97 -11.13 41.06
C LEU A 408 17.38 -11.59 41.49
N ASP A 409 17.55 -12.17 42.68
CA ASP A 409 18.85 -12.72 43.08
C ASP A 409 19.28 -13.83 42.10
N PRO A 410 20.56 -13.87 41.71
CA PRO A 410 21.09 -14.91 40.83
C PRO A 410 21.04 -16.31 41.45
N GLY A 411 21.23 -17.32 40.60
CA GLY A 411 21.25 -18.74 40.97
C GLY A 411 19.93 -19.46 40.69
N LEU A 412 19.91 -20.77 40.96
CA LEU A 412 18.76 -21.64 40.70
C LEU A 412 17.54 -21.32 41.59
N LYS A 413 17.75 -20.61 42.72
CA LYS A 413 16.70 -20.28 43.70
C LYS A 413 15.55 -19.44 43.13
N TYR A 414 15.82 -18.58 42.15
CA TYR A 414 14.82 -17.76 41.44
C TYR A 414 14.88 -17.97 39.91
N LEU A 415 15.66 -18.95 39.45
CA LEU A 415 16.01 -19.17 38.04
C LEU A 415 16.50 -17.87 37.38
N VAL A 416 17.59 -17.29 37.90
CA VAL A 416 18.22 -16.07 37.37
C VAL A 416 19.67 -16.40 36.98
N PRO A 417 20.08 -16.21 35.71
CA PRO A 417 21.48 -16.37 35.31
C PRO A 417 22.43 -15.41 36.04
N GLY A 418 23.59 -15.92 36.45
CA GLY A 418 24.66 -15.11 37.06
C GLY A 418 26.05 -15.64 36.71
N ASP A 419 27.08 -14.95 37.19
CA ASP A 419 28.50 -15.20 36.87
C ASP A 419 29.33 -15.83 38.03
N GLY A 420 28.70 -16.01 39.19
CA GLY A 420 29.32 -16.45 40.45
C GLY A 420 29.24 -15.40 41.56
N ASP A 421 28.91 -14.15 41.24
CA ASP A 421 28.80 -13.04 42.20
C ASP A 421 27.57 -12.15 41.90
N HIS A 422 27.35 -11.80 40.64
CA HIS A 422 26.28 -10.92 40.17
C HIS A 422 25.30 -11.64 39.21
N ALA A 423 24.16 -10.98 38.95
CA ALA A 423 23.14 -11.44 38.00
C ALA A 423 23.35 -10.79 36.62
N ILE A 424 23.45 -11.61 35.57
CA ILE A 424 23.88 -11.16 34.23
C ILE A 424 22.69 -10.77 33.34
N HIS A 425 21.84 -9.88 33.86
CA HIS A 425 20.57 -9.45 33.24
C HIS A 425 20.71 -9.03 31.76
N GLU A 426 21.80 -8.34 31.40
CA GLU A 426 22.03 -7.87 30.04
C GLU A 426 22.32 -9.01 29.07
N LYS A 427 23.24 -9.92 29.42
CA LYS A 427 23.53 -11.12 28.63
C LYS A 427 22.29 -12.02 28.47
N ALA A 428 21.47 -12.15 29.52
CA ALA A 428 20.21 -12.89 29.47
C ALA A 428 19.19 -12.26 28.50
N ARG A 429 19.22 -10.92 28.32
CA ARG A 429 18.43 -10.18 27.31
C ARG A 429 18.99 -10.33 25.90
N GLU A 430 20.31 -10.44 25.73
CA GLU A 430 20.93 -10.72 24.43
C GLU A 430 20.58 -12.13 23.93
N TRP A 431 20.64 -13.12 24.81
CA TRP A 431 20.17 -14.48 24.54
C TRP A 431 18.69 -14.52 24.12
N ALA A 432 17.86 -13.63 24.65
CA ALA A 432 16.47 -13.49 24.23
C ALA A 432 16.30 -12.84 22.85
N LYS A 433 17.21 -11.95 22.43
CA LYS A 433 17.27 -11.45 21.05
C LYS A 433 17.68 -12.57 20.08
N LEU A 434 18.59 -13.46 20.48
CA LEU A 434 19.01 -14.61 19.67
C LEU A 434 17.89 -15.67 19.57
N PHE A 435 17.20 -15.96 20.68
CA PHE A 435 15.96 -16.74 20.69
C PHE A 435 14.93 -16.20 19.68
N ARG A 436 14.62 -14.90 19.74
CA ARG A 436 13.69 -14.21 18.81
C ARG A 436 14.16 -14.17 17.36
N LYS A 437 15.45 -14.37 17.09
CA LYS A 437 16.02 -14.55 15.73
C LYS A 437 15.97 -15.99 15.21
N GLY A 438 15.45 -16.94 15.99
CA GLY A 438 15.42 -18.36 15.60
C GLY A 438 16.76 -19.09 15.76
N ASP A 439 17.73 -18.53 16.48
CA ASP A 439 19.04 -19.18 16.69
C ASP A 439 18.84 -20.54 17.41
N PRO A 440 19.26 -21.68 16.81
CA PRO A 440 19.05 -23.01 17.37
C PRO A 440 19.61 -23.20 18.78
N ALA A 441 20.71 -22.53 19.13
CA ALA A 441 21.31 -22.64 20.47
C ALA A 441 20.42 -22.03 21.57
N TYR A 442 19.59 -21.04 21.24
CA TYR A 442 18.82 -20.28 22.23
C TYR A 442 17.34 -20.67 22.32
N GLN A 443 16.87 -21.62 21.50
CA GLN A 443 15.47 -22.09 21.52
C GLN A 443 15.10 -22.74 22.86
N HIS A 444 15.95 -23.64 23.38
CA HIS A 444 15.73 -24.31 24.66
C HIS A 444 16.31 -23.52 25.85
N ASP A 445 15.64 -23.58 27.00
CA ASP A 445 16.01 -22.85 28.23
C ASP A 445 17.35 -23.28 28.88
N HIS A 446 18.04 -24.28 28.32
CA HIS A 446 19.23 -24.89 28.87
C HIS A 446 20.38 -23.92 29.15
N ILE A 447 20.68 -22.96 28.25
CA ILE A 447 21.77 -21.98 28.45
C ILE A 447 21.50 -21.12 29.69
N TRP A 448 20.27 -20.63 29.87
CA TRP A 448 19.88 -19.87 31.07
C TRP A 448 19.92 -20.76 32.33
N TYR A 449 19.51 -22.03 32.23
CA TYR A 449 19.53 -22.96 33.36
C TYR A 449 20.96 -23.31 33.80
N GLU A 450 21.84 -23.62 32.85
CA GLU A 450 23.25 -23.92 33.11
C GLU A 450 23.98 -22.69 33.64
N GLN A 451 23.69 -21.49 33.15
CA GLN A 451 24.29 -20.27 33.69
C GLN A 451 23.78 -19.95 35.11
N ALA A 452 22.50 -20.19 35.40
CA ALA A 452 21.98 -20.09 36.77
C ALA A 452 22.65 -21.12 37.70
N LYS A 453 22.90 -22.35 37.22
CA LYS A 453 23.68 -23.36 37.96
C LYS A 453 25.15 -23.00 38.10
N GLN A 454 25.77 -22.36 37.10
CA GLN A 454 27.16 -21.91 37.14
C GLN A 454 27.37 -20.71 38.06
N HIS A 455 26.33 -19.89 38.35
CA HIS A 455 26.40 -18.95 39.46
C HIS A 455 26.52 -19.68 40.80
N ASP A 456 25.75 -20.76 41.00
CA ASP A 456 25.84 -21.60 42.20
C ASP A 456 27.12 -22.49 42.22
N GLU A 457 27.81 -22.66 41.09
CA GLU A 457 29.00 -23.53 40.89
C GLU A 457 30.05 -22.92 39.91
N PRO A 458 30.69 -21.77 40.21
CA PRO A 458 31.49 -21.04 39.22
C PRO A 458 32.85 -21.67 38.86
N LYS A 459 33.29 -21.44 37.61
CA LYS A 459 34.62 -21.84 37.09
C LYS A 459 35.34 -20.66 36.45
N VAL A 460 36.62 -20.48 36.79
CA VAL A 460 37.42 -19.30 36.42
C VAL A 460 38.13 -19.49 35.07
N ILE A 461 37.89 -18.55 34.13
CA ILE A 461 38.67 -18.36 32.89
C ILE A 461 38.80 -16.85 32.65
N VAL A 462 39.96 -16.39 32.13
CA VAL A 462 40.31 -14.96 31.95
C VAL A 462 40.48 -14.64 30.45
N PRO A 463 39.87 -13.55 29.93
CA PRO A 463 40.09 -13.05 28.57
C PRO A 463 41.09 -11.86 28.51
N PRO A 464 41.82 -11.67 27.38
CA PRO A 464 42.66 -10.49 27.12
C PRO A 464 41.95 -9.41 26.26
N GLU A 465 42.48 -8.18 26.27
CA GLU A 465 41.91 -7.00 25.60
C GLU A 465 42.49 -6.69 24.19
N SER A 466 41.89 -5.70 23.51
CA SER A 466 42.13 -5.26 22.12
C SER A 466 42.93 -3.95 21.98
N THR A 467 43.39 -3.62 20.76
CA THR A 467 44.28 -2.48 20.45
C THR A 467 43.72 -1.46 19.45
N ASP A 468 43.99 -0.17 19.71
CA ASP A 468 44.05 1.02 18.82
C ASP A 468 42.84 1.42 17.96
N PRO A 469 42.59 2.74 17.78
CA PRO A 469 43.10 3.44 16.58
C PRO A 469 43.55 4.91 16.83
N GLY A 470 44.07 5.62 15.80
CA GLY A 470 44.53 7.01 15.93
C GLY A 470 44.46 7.92 14.67
N ASP A 471 43.79 9.07 14.85
CA ASP A 471 44.17 10.48 14.55
C ASP A 471 44.28 11.11 13.12
N ALA A 472 43.95 12.43 13.10
CA ALA A 472 44.42 13.58 12.29
C ALA A 472 44.03 13.87 10.80
N GLY A 473 43.15 14.90 10.61
CA GLY A 473 43.38 16.13 9.78
C GLY A 473 43.08 16.16 8.25
N ASP A 474 43.00 17.33 7.55
CA ASP A 474 42.68 18.74 7.92
C ASP A 474 42.48 19.67 6.66
N ASP A 475 41.80 20.85 6.78
CA ASP A 475 41.72 22.09 5.92
C ASP A 475 41.58 22.04 4.35
N ASP A 476 41.26 23.10 3.55
CA ASP A 476 40.31 24.26 3.57
C ASP A 476 40.24 24.89 2.12
N ALA A 477 39.34 25.88 1.89
CA ALA A 477 39.41 27.01 0.92
C ALA A 477 39.05 26.77 -0.58
N ARG A 478 37.91 27.28 -1.11
CA ARG A 478 37.59 28.66 -1.64
C ARG A 478 38.03 28.94 -3.10
N SER A 479 37.39 29.79 -3.94
CA SER A 479 36.02 30.38 -4.04
C SER A 479 35.91 31.38 -5.24
N ARG A 480 34.69 31.72 -5.73
CA ARG A 480 34.29 32.85 -6.66
C ARG A 480 34.48 32.59 -8.18
N LEU A 481 33.49 32.82 -9.08
CA LEU A 481 32.66 34.02 -9.46
C LEU A 481 33.47 35.03 -10.33
N ASP A 482 32.96 35.68 -11.41
CA ASP A 482 31.63 36.29 -11.70
C ASP A 482 31.24 36.33 -13.22
N ILE A 483 30.03 36.84 -13.54
CA ILE A 483 29.46 37.13 -14.90
C ILE A 483 29.44 38.68 -15.13
N PRO A 484 29.31 39.22 -16.37
CA PRO A 484 28.08 39.98 -16.69
C PRO A 484 27.60 40.05 -18.17
N GLU A 485 26.40 40.62 -18.32
CA GLU A 485 25.57 40.94 -19.51
C GLU A 485 25.93 42.34 -20.14
N PRO A 486 25.17 43.11 -21.01
CA PRO A 486 23.68 43.33 -21.04
C PRO A 486 22.92 43.81 -22.35
N THR A 487 21.56 43.82 -22.32
CA THR A 487 20.56 44.78 -22.95
C THR A 487 20.58 45.08 -24.49
N ASP A 488 19.54 45.54 -25.22
CA ASP A 488 18.13 46.04 -25.07
C ASP A 488 17.45 46.02 -26.49
N SER A 489 16.18 46.32 -26.85
CA SER A 489 14.89 46.70 -26.20
C SER A 489 13.68 46.51 -27.17
N GLN A 490 12.48 47.04 -26.88
CA GLN A 490 11.28 47.14 -27.77
C GLN A 490 10.84 48.62 -28.02
N PRO A 491 9.89 48.98 -28.95
CA PRO A 491 8.43 48.85 -28.72
C PRO A 491 7.49 48.69 -29.97
N GLN A 492 6.17 48.53 -29.69
CA GLN A 492 4.99 48.53 -30.60
C GLN A 492 4.26 49.92 -30.56
N PRO A 493 2.99 50.18 -31.02
CA PRO A 493 1.95 49.36 -31.72
C PRO A 493 1.28 50.06 -32.96
N GLY A 494 0.21 49.47 -33.53
CA GLY A 494 -0.79 50.19 -34.36
C GLY A 494 -1.68 49.29 -35.24
N ASP A 495 -3.01 49.36 -35.10
CA ASP A 495 -4.03 48.49 -35.76
C ASP A 495 -5.07 49.32 -36.56
N PRO A 496 -5.59 48.81 -37.70
CA PRO A 496 -7.05 48.77 -37.86
C PRO A 496 -7.65 47.57 -38.65
N THR A 497 -8.96 47.40 -38.44
CA THR A 497 -9.91 46.36 -38.89
C THR A 497 -10.06 46.09 -40.42
N PRO A 498 -10.67 44.95 -40.82
CA PRO A 498 -10.09 44.13 -41.89
C PRO A 498 -10.64 44.33 -43.32
N PRO A 499 -9.79 44.14 -44.36
CA PRO A 499 -10.21 43.81 -45.72
C PRO A 499 -10.70 42.36 -45.86
N ARG A 500 -11.05 41.95 -47.10
CA ARG A 500 -11.15 40.53 -47.47
C ARG A 500 -9.80 39.83 -47.26
N GLU A 501 -9.84 38.58 -46.80
CA GLU A 501 -8.65 37.73 -46.57
C GLU A 501 -7.67 37.80 -47.75
N THR A 502 -6.54 38.47 -47.52
CA THR A 502 -5.38 38.43 -48.43
C THR A 502 -4.64 37.10 -48.28
N GLU A 503 -3.79 36.74 -49.24
CA GLU A 503 -2.95 35.53 -49.07
C GLU A 503 -2.09 35.60 -47.80
N ASP A 504 -1.66 36.78 -47.35
CA ASP A 504 -0.93 36.95 -46.09
C ASP A 504 -1.82 36.63 -44.86
N GLN A 505 -3.09 37.06 -44.87
CA GLN A 505 -4.06 36.77 -43.80
C GLN A 505 -4.50 35.30 -43.80
N LYS A 506 -4.71 34.70 -44.99
CA LYS A 506 -4.94 33.26 -45.17
C LYS A 506 -3.80 32.44 -44.57
N GLN A 507 -2.56 32.84 -44.84
CA GLN A 507 -1.37 32.21 -44.26
C GLN A 507 -1.23 32.46 -42.76
N GLU A 508 -1.67 33.60 -42.23
CA GLU A 508 -1.70 33.86 -40.78
C GLU A 508 -2.72 32.95 -40.09
N ARG A 509 -3.94 32.87 -40.62
CA ARG A 509 -4.97 31.93 -40.16
C ARG A 509 -4.48 30.48 -40.19
N TYR A 510 -3.76 30.08 -41.25
CA TYR A 510 -3.13 28.75 -41.33
C TYR A 510 -1.97 28.53 -40.33
N ARG A 511 -1.35 29.59 -39.78
CA ARG A 511 -0.39 29.51 -38.68
C ARG A 511 -1.09 29.46 -37.31
N GLU A 512 -2.14 30.24 -37.12
CA GLU A 512 -2.96 30.25 -35.89
C GLU A 512 -3.74 28.94 -35.68
N GLN A 513 -4.13 28.28 -36.77
CA GLN A 513 -4.93 27.04 -36.76
C GLN A 513 -4.10 25.77 -37.00
N GLY A 514 -2.80 25.91 -37.32
CA GLY A 514 -1.94 24.80 -37.74
C GLY A 514 -0.88 24.44 -36.70
N GLU A 515 -0.76 23.15 -36.38
CA GLU A 515 0.29 22.63 -35.49
C GLU A 515 1.62 22.49 -36.26
N VAL A 516 2.75 22.92 -35.66
CA VAL A 516 4.05 22.82 -36.32
C VAL A 516 4.54 21.37 -36.30
N LEU A 517 4.70 20.76 -37.47
CA LEU A 517 5.29 19.43 -37.63
C LEU A 517 6.81 19.53 -37.50
N HIS A 518 7.27 19.60 -36.26
CA HIS A 518 8.68 19.69 -35.90
C HIS A 518 9.51 18.54 -36.50
N ASP A 519 8.93 17.33 -36.66
CA ASP A 519 9.64 16.16 -37.20
C ASP A 519 9.97 16.25 -38.71
N ILE A 520 9.46 17.28 -39.41
CA ILE A 520 9.83 17.61 -40.80
C ILE A 520 10.04 19.12 -41.04
N SER A 521 10.17 19.92 -39.98
CA SER A 521 10.50 21.36 -40.05
C SER A 521 11.98 21.57 -39.75
N GLY A 522 12.69 22.35 -40.56
CA GLY A 522 14.14 22.50 -40.43
C GLY A 522 14.83 23.13 -41.63
N GLU A 523 16.14 22.91 -41.77
CA GLU A 523 16.96 23.46 -42.85
C GLU A 523 17.13 22.45 -44.01
N TYR A 524 16.53 22.75 -45.16
CA TYR A 524 16.53 21.93 -46.36
C TYR A 524 17.61 22.43 -47.33
N ALA A 525 18.68 21.65 -47.50
CA ALA A 525 19.87 22.03 -48.25
C ALA A 525 20.35 20.92 -49.20
N LEU A 526 20.36 21.17 -50.52
CA LEU A 526 20.88 20.24 -51.52
C LEU A 526 22.08 20.82 -52.31
N PRO A 527 23.18 20.07 -52.46
CA PRO A 527 24.27 20.44 -53.35
C PRO A 527 23.77 20.73 -54.77
N GLY A 528 24.12 21.91 -55.32
CA GLY A 528 23.69 22.35 -56.66
C GLY A 528 22.38 23.14 -56.72
N PHE A 529 21.55 23.12 -55.67
CA PHE A 529 20.26 23.86 -55.64
C PHE A 529 20.35 25.23 -54.94
N GLY A 530 21.52 25.58 -54.38
CA GLY A 530 21.86 26.91 -53.86
C GLY A 530 21.75 27.02 -52.33
N ASN A 531 21.47 28.23 -51.82
CA ASN A 531 21.27 28.47 -50.39
C ASN A 531 20.17 27.57 -49.82
N ALA A 532 20.36 27.12 -48.59
CA ALA A 532 19.38 26.33 -47.86
C ALA A 532 18.06 27.09 -47.65
N LEU A 533 16.97 26.33 -47.55
CA LEU A 533 15.63 26.83 -47.23
C LEU A 533 15.32 26.51 -45.77
N LYS A 534 14.81 27.48 -45.02
CA LYS A 534 14.30 27.25 -43.67
C LYS A 534 12.81 26.96 -43.79
N VAL A 535 12.44 25.70 -43.62
CA VAL A 535 11.08 25.19 -43.87
C VAL A 535 10.36 25.01 -42.54
N THR A 536 9.22 25.68 -42.37
CA THR A 536 8.26 25.40 -41.30
C THR A 536 7.04 24.73 -41.89
N VAL A 537 6.69 23.54 -41.40
CA VAL A 537 5.53 22.77 -41.87
C VAL A 537 4.42 22.84 -40.82
N TYR A 538 3.22 23.22 -41.24
CA TYR A 538 2.02 23.35 -40.42
C TYR A 538 1.00 22.29 -40.84
N GLY A 539 0.65 21.38 -39.92
CA GLY A 539 -0.43 20.42 -40.06
C GLY A 539 -1.76 21.05 -39.66
N LEU A 540 -2.72 21.09 -40.58
CA LEU A 540 -4.05 21.66 -40.39
C LEU A 540 -5.09 20.55 -40.29
N ASN A 541 -5.77 20.51 -39.15
CA ASN A 541 -6.85 19.56 -38.89
C ASN A 541 -8.20 20.30 -38.93
N GLY A 542 -9.15 19.81 -39.74
CA GLY A 542 -10.46 20.43 -39.93
C GLY A 542 -10.48 21.76 -40.71
N THR A 543 -9.34 22.25 -41.21
CA THR A 543 -9.23 23.47 -42.02
C THR A 543 -8.76 23.14 -43.42
N GLU A 544 -9.57 23.45 -44.43
CA GLU A 544 -9.22 23.17 -45.84
C GLU A 544 -8.06 24.06 -46.32
N VAL A 545 -7.02 23.43 -46.89
CA VAL A 545 -5.91 24.14 -47.54
C VAL A 545 -6.25 24.38 -49.00
N ALA A 546 -6.16 25.62 -49.46
CA ALA A 546 -6.41 26.01 -50.84
C ALA A 546 -5.20 26.74 -51.45
N ASP A 547 -4.96 26.49 -52.74
CA ASP A 547 -3.89 27.13 -53.51
C ASP A 547 -4.16 28.60 -53.84
N THR A 548 -3.36 29.21 -54.71
CA THR A 548 -3.52 30.61 -55.17
C THR A 548 -4.69 30.81 -56.15
N SER A 549 -5.30 29.73 -56.66
CA SER A 549 -6.52 29.76 -57.46
C SER A 549 -7.80 29.62 -56.62
N GLY A 550 -7.66 29.23 -55.35
CA GLY A 550 -8.76 28.89 -54.46
C GLY A 550 -9.22 27.42 -54.58
N GLN A 551 -8.46 26.57 -55.29
CA GLN A 551 -8.72 25.14 -55.35
C GLN A 551 -8.13 24.44 -54.12
N ARG A 552 -8.91 23.56 -53.48
CA ARG A 552 -8.43 22.74 -52.36
C ARG A 552 -7.31 21.79 -52.80
N VAL A 553 -6.22 21.75 -52.03
CA VAL A 553 -5.01 20.95 -52.29
C VAL A 553 -4.54 20.26 -51.01
N PRO A 554 -3.91 19.06 -51.08
CA PRO A 554 -3.42 18.37 -49.87
C PRO A 554 -2.25 19.10 -49.20
N VAL A 555 -1.45 19.84 -49.98
CA VAL A 555 -0.28 20.59 -49.53
C VAL A 555 -0.20 21.91 -50.30
N TYR A 556 0.05 23.01 -49.60
CA TYR A 556 0.34 24.33 -50.19
C TYR A 556 1.71 24.82 -49.68
N VAL A 557 2.59 25.23 -50.59
CA VAL A 557 3.95 25.69 -50.27
C VAL A 557 4.08 27.15 -50.67
N GLN A 558 4.45 28.01 -49.71
CA GLN A 558 4.58 29.44 -49.93
C GLN A 558 5.94 29.97 -49.45
N GLN A 559 6.67 30.58 -50.38
CA GLN A 559 7.94 31.25 -50.14
C GLN A 559 7.72 32.53 -49.31
N GLN A 560 8.41 32.64 -48.17
CA GLN A 560 8.47 33.86 -47.38
C GLN A 560 9.70 34.70 -47.79
N ARG A 561 9.94 35.81 -47.10
CA ARG A 561 11.09 36.70 -47.37
C ARG A 561 12.42 35.94 -47.20
N GLY A 562 13.32 36.06 -48.18
CA GLY A 562 14.66 35.47 -48.12
C GLY A 562 14.70 33.96 -48.40
N THR A 563 14.93 33.16 -47.36
CA THR A 563 15.08 31.70 -47.39
C THR A 563 14.01 30.96 -46.61
N ASP A 564 13.18 31.64 -45.81
CA ASP A 564 12.06 31.04 -45.08
C ASP A 564 10.96 30.55 -46.05
N VAL A 565 10.39 29.38 -45.78
CA VAL A 565 9.31 28.75 -46.56
C VAL A 565 8.29 28.17 -45.58
N HIS A 566 7.01 28.44 -45.80
CA HIS A 566 5.93 27.82 -45.05
C HIS A 566 5.24 26.77 -45.92
N VAL A 567 4.97 25.60 -45.33
CA VAL A 567 4.24 24.49 -45.94
C VAL A 567 3.01 24.23 -45.10
N PHE A 568 1.84 24.17 -45.73
CA PHE A 568 0.55 23.96 -45.07
C PHE A 568 -0.05 22.66 -45.57
N VAL A 569 -0.44 21.76 -44.67
CA VAL A 569 -0.85 20.38 -44.99
C VAL A 569 -2.24 20.10 -44.45
N ASP A 570 -3.19 19.78 -45.33
CA ASP A 570 -4.59 19.53 -44.99
C ASP A 570 -4.79 18.06 -44.60
N PHE A 571 -4.77 17.74 -43.30
CA PHE A 571 -4.96 16.38 -42.81
C PHE A 571 -6.37 15.83 -43.08
N GLY A 572 -7.35 16.68 -43.37
CA GLY A 572 -8.71 16.29 -43.77
C GLY A 572 -8.87 16.05 -45.26
N HIS A 573 -7.81 16.08 -46.05
CA HIS A 573 -7.86 15.85 -47.50
C HIS A 573 -7.99 14.35 -47.83
N SER A 574 -8.83 14.00 -48.80
CA SER A 574 -9.16 12.60 -49.16
C SER A 574 -7.94 11.72 -49.45
N LEU A 575 -6.88 12.29 -50.01
CA LEU A 575 -5.57 11.65 -50.19
C LEU A 575 -5.02 10.98 -48.92
N PHE A 576 -5.25 11.58 -47.75
CA PHE A 576 -4.76 11.08 -46.47
C PHE A 576 -5.84 10.26 -45.74
N THR A 577 -7.11 10.68 -45.78
CA THR A 577 -8.21 9.99 -45.09
C THR A 577 -8.68 8.72 -45.79
N ASP A 578 -8.74 8.73 -47.12
CA ASP A 578 -9.38 7.68 -47.93
C ASP A 578 -8.34 6.76 -48.59
N PHE A 579 -7.17 7.31 -48.94
CA PHE A 579 -6.07 6.59 -49.61
C PHE A 579 -4.85 6.33 -48.70
N GLY A 580 -4.84 6.85 -47.47
CA GLY A 580 -3.85 6.51 -46.45
C GLY A 580 -2.41 6.94 -46.72
N ALA A 581 -2.19 7.95 -47.56
CA ALA A 581 -0.85 8.47 -47.83
C ALA A 581 -0.27 9.23 -46.61
N ASP A 582 1.05 9.18 -46.38
CA ASP A 582 1.67 9.92 -45.27
C ASP A 582 1.74 11.44 -45.61
N PRO A 583 1.06 12.32 -44.85
CA PRO A 583 1.07 13.76 -45.12
C PRO A 583 2.49 14.36 -45.12
N ARG A 584 3.44 13.73 -44.41
CA ARG A 584 4.84 14.18 -44.34
C ARG A 584 5.59 13.94 -45.64
N GLU A 585 5.37 12.81 -46.29
CA GLU A 585 5.97 12.52 -47.60
C GLU A 585 5.46 13.51 -48.66
N TYR A 586 4.19 13.90 -48.59
CA TYR A 586 3.61 14.90 -49.48
C TYR A 586 4.08 16.33 -49.16
N ALA A 587 4.32 16.66 -47.89
CA ALA A 587 4.97 17.91 -47.50
C ALA A 587 6.39 18.01 -48.10
N VAL A 588 7.20 16.95 -47.99
CA VAL A 588 8.54 16.88 -48.60
C VAL A 588 8.47 16.90 -50.12
N LEU A 589 7.46 16.28 -50.75
CA LEU A 589 7.21 16.36 -52.19
C LEU A 589 6.93 17.80 -52.63
N GLY A 590 6.11 18.55 -51.87
CA GLY A 590 5.86 19.98 -52.13
C GLY A 590 7.13 20.82 -52.00
N VAL A 591 7.97 20.57 -51.00
CA VAL A 591 9.27 21.24 -50.84
C VAL A 591 10.21 20.90 -52.01
N ALA A 592 10.25 19.64 -52.44
CA ALA A 592 11.05 19.20 -53.59
C ALA A 592 10.59 19.83 -54.90
N GLU A 593 9.27 19.99 -55.10
CA GLU A 593 8.68 20.67 -56.26
C GLU A 593 9.01 22.16 -56.26
N HIS A 594 8.85 22.84 -55.11
CA HIS A 594 9.25 24.24 -54.95
C HIS A 594 10.75 24.48 -55.22
N ILE A 595 11.61 23.57 -54.76
CA ILE A 595 13.06 23.58 -55.05
C ILE A 595 13.34 23.38 -56.55
N ARG A 596 12.65 22.41 -57.20
CA ARG A 596 12.80 22.09 -58.62
C ARG A 596 12.40 23.28 -59.49
N ASP A 597 11.23 23.86 -59.23
CA ASP A 597 10.61 24.89 -60.08
C ASP A 597 11.28 26.25 -59.88
N ARG A 598 11.70 26.60 -58.65
CA ARG A 598 12.53 27.79 -58.37
C ARG A 598 13.89 27.77 -59.10
N ARG A 599 14.36 26.61 -59.58
CA ARG A 599 15.66 26.42 -60.22
C ARG A 599 15.61 25.94 -61.68
N GLY A 600 14.45 25.52 -62.19
CA GLY A 600 14.34 24.94 -63.53
C GLY A 600 15.14 23.64 -63.69
N SER A 601 15.19 22.80 -62.65
CA SER A 601 15.98 21.57 -62.68
C SER A 601 15.29 20.45 -63.46
N ASN A 602 16.06 19.79 -64.33
CA ASN A 602 15.62 18.59 -65.07
C ASN A 602 15.82 17.28 -64.28
N GLN A 603 16.24 17.32 -63.01
CA GLN A 603 16.34 16.14 -62.16
C GLN A 603 14.95 15.59 -61.83
N ALA A 604 14.79 14.27 -61.85
CA ALA A 604 13.52 13.63 -61.51
C ALA A 604 13.11 13.97 -60.06
N LEU A 605 11.83 14.33 -59.86
CA LEU A 605 11.32 14.77 -58.56
C LEU A 605 11.55 13.71 -57.46
N SER A 606 11.39 12.44 -57.78
CA SER A 606 11.68 11.31 -56.89
C SER A 606 13.14 11.24 -56.45
N SER A 607 14.09 11.64 -57.29
CA SER A 607 15.50 11.75 -56.91
C SER A 607 15.76 12.94 -55.98
N ILE A 608 15.11 14.08 -56.22
CA ILE A 608 15.19 15.25 -55.32
C ILE A 608 14.63 14.89 -53.94
N ILE A 609 13.49 14.20 -53.88
CA ILE A 609 12.88 13.70 -52.63
C ILE A 609 13.84 12.72 -51.93
N ALA A 610 14.46 11.78 -52.65
CA ALA A 610 15.42 10.85 -52.06
C ALA A 610 16.67 11.56 -51.49
N ASP A 611 17.22 12.54 -52.21
CA ASP A 611 18.32 13.37 -51.74
C ASP A 611 17.94 14.18 -50.48
N LEU A 612 16.72 14.74 -50.42
CA LEU A 612 16.22 15.45 -49.22
C LEU A 612 16.04 14.51 -48.01
N MET A 613 15.41 13.36 -48.21
CA MET A 613 15.15 12.39 -47.13
C MET A 613 16.46 11.84 -46.53
N ASP A 614 17.50 11.60 -47.35
CA ASP A 614 18.78 11.10 -46.84
C ASP A 614 19.60 12.18 -46.11
N ARG A 615 19.58 13.43 -46.59
CA ARG A 615 20.45 14.52 -46.14
C ARG A 615 19.86 15.46 -45.10
N CYS A 616 18.56 15.73 -45.18
CA CYS A 616 17.88 16.75 -44.36
C CYS A 616 16.93 16.16 -43.32
N LEU A 617 16.48 14.91 -43.49
CA LEU A 617 15.56 14.22 -42.58
C LEU A 617 16.10 12.85 -42.11
N PRO A 618 17.34 12.78 -41.55
CA PRO A 618 17.93 11.51 -41.11
C PRO A 618 17.09 10.80 -40.04
N ASP A 619 16.37 11.54 -39.21
CA ASP A 619 15.55 10.98 -38.12
C ASP A 619 14.24 10.33 -38.62
N GLN A 620 13.82 10.61 -39.86
CA GLN A 620 12.71 9.91 -40.52
C GLN A 620 13.12 8.54 -41.09
N LYS A 621 14.38 8.09 -40.93
CA LYS A 621 14.89 6.86 -41.55
C LYS A 621 14.26 5.60 -40.95
N VAL A 622 13.30 5.02 -41.68
CA VAL A 622 12.63 3.74 -41.43
C VAL A 622 13.63 2.56 -41.51
N THR A 623 14.48 2.44 -40.50
CA THR A 623 15.50 1.40 -40.35
C THR A 623 15.38 0.72 -38.99
N PRO A 624 15.75 -0.56 -38.84
CA PRO A 624 15.68 -1.26 -37.55
C PRO A 624 16.45 -0.55 -36.42
N THR A 625 17.61 0.02 -36.72
CA THR A 625 18.45 0.71 -35.72
C THR A 625 17.85 2.04 -35.28
N ALA A 626 17.41 2.89 -36.21
CA ALA A 626 16.84 4.20 -35.85
C ALA A 626 15.48 4.05 -35.14
N LEU A 627 14.60 3.19 -35.65
CA LEU A 627 13.31 2.93 -35.00
C LEU A 627 13.45 2.19 -33.67
N GLY A 628 14.45 1.31 -33.52
CA GLY A 628 14.78 0.69 -32.23
C GLY A 628 15.24 1.71 -31.19
N GLY A 629 16.11 2.65 -31.58
CA GLY A 629 16.53 3.76 -30.71
C GLY A 629 15.37 4.67 -30.31
N ALA A 630 14.56 5.11 -31.27
CA ALA A 630 13.38 5.94 -31.00
C ALA A 630 12.35 5.22 -30.09
N ALA A 631 12.09 3.94 -30.32
CA ALA A 631 11.22 3.13 -29.48
C ALA A 631 11.78 2.94 -28.06
N HIS A 632 13.10 2.81 -27.91
CA HIS A 632 13.76 2.72 -26.61
C HIS A 632 13.54 4.00 -25.80
N SER A 633 13.87 5.17 -26.36
CA SER A 633 13.68 6.47 -25.70
C SER A 633 12.21 6.79 -25.41
N LEU A 634 11.27 6.31 -26.23
CA LEU A 634 9.84 6.43 -25.95
C LEU A 634 9.40 5.54 -24.78
N LEU A 635 9.88 4.30 -24.70
CA LEU A 635 9.62 3.42 -23.56
C LEU A 635 10.26 3.96 -22.27
N ASP A 636 11.44 4.59 -22.34
CA ASP A 636 12.05 5.23 -21.18
C ASP A 636 11.24 6.42 -20.67
N ARG A 637 10.62 7.20 -21.56
CA ARG A 637 9.64 8.23 -21.17
C ARG A 637 8.41 7.60 -20.51
N VAL A 638 7.84 6.54 -21.07
CA VAL A 638 6.73 5.79 -20.44
C VAL A 638 7.11 5.33 -19.03
N ARG A 639 8.28 4.70 -18.85
CA ARG A 639 8.77 4.23 -17.55
C ARG A 639 8.93 5.36 -16.54
N ARG A 640 9.46 6.51 -16.95
CA ARG A 640 9.60 7.71 -16.10
C ARG A 640 8.24 8.26 -15.69
N THR A 641 7.29 8.42 -16.62
CA THR A 641 5.94 8.90 -16.30
C THR A 641 5.15 7.90 -15.43
N MET A 642 5.43 6.59 -15.52
CA MET A 642 4.86 5.59 -14.61
C MET A 642 5.46 5.63 -13.19
N ARG A 643 6.69 6.12 -12.99
CA ARG A 643 7.42 6.01 -11.71
C ARG A 643 6.67 6.59 -10.49
N PRO A 644 6.01 7.77 -10.53
CA PRO A 644 5.26 8.29 -9.38
C PRO A 644 4.08 7.40 -8.99
N VAL A 645 3.38 6.82 -9.98
CA VAL A 645 2.28 5.87 -9.74
C VAL A 645 2.81 4.57 -9.11
N ILE A 646 3.94 4.05 -9.60
CA ILE A 646 4.53 2.81 -9.08
C ILE A 646 5.09 2.98 -7.67
N SER A 647 5.80 4.09 -7.36
CA SER A 647 6.28 4.34 -5.99
C SER A 647 5.13 4.51 -4.99
N GLY A 648 3.94 4.91 -5.45
CA GLY A 648 2.73 4.93 -4.65
C GLY A 648 2.41 3.61 -3.94
N ASN A 649 2.72 2.46 -4.55
CA ASN A 649 2.69 1.15 -3.88
C ASN A 649 3.59 0.11 -4.60
N SER A 650 4.91 0.23 -4.43
CA SER A 650 5.86 -0.52 -5.27
C SER A 650 5.69 -2.04 -5.20
N GLU A 651 5.57 -2.61 -4.00
CA GLU A 651 5.43 -4.07 -3.81
C GLU A 651 4.11 -4.61 -4.34
N GLY A 652 3.01 -3.84 -4.28
CA GLY A 652 1.72 -4.22 -4.85
C GLY A 652 1.80 -4.31 -6.38
N PHE A 653 2.38 -3.29 -7.03
CA PHE A 653 2.60 -3.34 -8.48
C PHE A 653 3.60 -4.43 -8.90
N TRP A 654 4.67 -4.64 -8.11
CA TRP A 654 5.63 -5.73 -8.35
C TRP A 654 4.97 -7.11 -8.31
N GLY A 655 3.98 -7.30 -7.43
CA GLY A 655 3.19 -8.53 -7.33
C GLY A 655 2.33 -8.87 -8.55
N TYR A 656 2.03 -7.90 -9.43
CA TYR A 656 1.37 -8.16 -10.73
C TYR A 656 2.35 -8.55 -11.84
N VAL A 657 3.66 -8.38 -11.67
CA VAL A 657 4.70 -8.72 -12.65
C VAL A 657 5.12 -10.18 -12.46
N MET A 658 5.46 -10.89 -13.55
CA MET A 658 5.83 -12.31 -13.47
C MET A 658 7.34 -12.51 -13.27
N GLU A 659 7.74 -13.64 -12.68
CA GLU A 659 9.17 -14.03 -12.47
C GLU A 659 10.10 -13.83 -13.70
N PRO A 660 9.73 -14.18 -14.95
CA PRO A 660 10.59 -13.91 -16.12
C PRO A 660 10.74 -12.41 -16.44
N GLU A 661 9.74 -11.60 -16.06
CA GLU A 661 9.72 -10.15 -16.23
C GLU A 661 10.49 -9.46 -15.08
N HIS A 662 10.41 -9.99 -13.85
CA HIS A 662 11.24 -9.60 -12.70
C HIS A 662 12.73 -9.79 -13.01
N ALA A 663 13.12 -11.00 -13.43
CA ALA A 663 14.51 -11.34 -13.74
C ALA A 663 15.07 -10.52 -14.92
N ALA A 664 14.24 -10.12 -15.88
CA ALA A 664 14.64 -9.24 -16.97
C ALA A 664 14.94 -7.81 -16.51
N ALA A 665 14.18 -7.28 -15.53
CA ALA A 665 14.43 -5.97 -14.95
C ALA A 665 15.74 -5.96 -14.12
N GLU A 666 15.97 -6.99 -13.29
CA GLU A 666 17.21 -7.16 -12.52
C GLU A 666 18.44 -7.28 -13.43
N GLN A 667 18.33 -8.04 -14.53
CA GLN A 667 19.40 -8.17 -15.51
C GLN A 667 19.71 -6.86 -16.23
N ARG A 668 18.71 -6.00 -16.50
CA ARG A 668 18.94 -4.68 -17.10
C ARG A 668 19.61 -3.73 -16.09
N PHE A 669 19.12 -3.69 -14.85
CA PHE A 669 19.73 -2.92 -13.75
C PHE A 669 21.22 -3.25 -13.58
N ALA A 670 21.57 -4.54 -13.55
CA ALA A 670 22.95 -4.99 -13.44
C ALA A 670 23.83 -4.68 -14.68
N GLN A 671 23.23 -4.54 -15.87
CA GLN A 671 23.95 -4.17 -17.11
C GLN A 671 24.27 -2.68 -17.20
N GLU A 672 23.46 -1.82 -16.57
CA GLU A 672 23.68 -0.37 -16.55
C GLU A 672 24.76 0.05 -15.53
N GLY A 673 25.23 -0.86 -14.67
CA GLY A 673 26.43 -0.65 -13.83
C GLY A 673 26.22 0.31 -12.67
N MET A 674 25.00 0.36 -12.12
CA MET A 674 24.62 1.23 -11.00
C MET A 674 25.25 0.75 -9.68
N ASP A 675 25.77 1.69 -8.88
CA ASP A 675 26.29 1.43 -7.51
C ASP A 675 25.18 1.23 -6.44
N ALA A 676 23.90 1.28 -6.84
CA ALA A 676 22.75 1.20 -5.94
C ALA A 676 22.30 -0.25 -5.64
N ASP A 677 21.62 -0.46 -4.52
CA ASP A 677 21.04 -1.78 -4.19
C ASP A 677 19.77 -2.04 -5.03
N TRP A 678 19.68 -3.23 -5.62
CA TRP A 678 18.49 -3.71 -6.32
C TRP A 678 17.27 -3.82 -5.37
N GLN A 679 17.48 -4.13 -4.09
CA GLN A 679 16.40 -4.11 -3.10
C GLN A 679 15.89 -2.69 -2.83
N GLU A 680 16.75 -1.67 -2.84
CA GLU A 680 16.35 -0.26 -2.72
C GLU A 680 15.63 0.21 -4.00
N ALA A 681 16.10 -0.19 -5.18
CA ALA A 681 15.41 0.07 -6.45
C ALA A 681 14.01 -0.61 -6.51
N ARG A 682 13.87 -1.78 -5.90
CA ARG A 682 12.59 -2.47 -5.72
C ARG A 682 11.69 -1.74 -4.71
N GLU A 683 12.15 -1.50 -3.48
CA GLU A 683 11.33 -0.88 -2.42
C GLU A 683 10.91 0.57 -2.74
N SER A 684 11.69 1.31 -3.53
CA SER A 684 11.39 2.69 -3.97
C SER A 684 10.48 2.81 -5.20
N GLY A 685 10.21 1.72 -5.92
CA GLY A 685 9.51 1.75 -7.21
C GLY A 685 10.38 2.11 -8.42
N ALA A 686 11.68 2.35 -8.23
CA ALA A 686 12.60 2.67 -9.33
C ALA A 686 12.82 1.49 -10.31
N TRP A 687 12.52 0.25 -9.91
CA TRP A 687 12.55 -0.94 -10.77
C TRP A 687 11.79 -0.78 -12.10
N ILE A 688 10.75 0.07 -12.16
CA ILE A 688 9.99 0.33 -13.38
C ILE A 688 10.86 0.91 -14.50
N LEU A 689 11.93 1.63 -14.16
CA LEU A 689 12.90 2.20 -15.11
C LEU A 689 13.66 1.10 -15.89
N TYR A 690 13.66 -0.13 -15.39
CA TYR A 690 14.35 -1.28 -15.98
C TYR A 690 13.37 -2.31 -16.57
N ALA A 691 12.07 -2.18 -16.31
CA ALA A 691 11.03 -3.12 -16.70
C ALA A 691 10.90 -3.31 -18.22
N SER A 692 10.56 -4.53 -18.66
CA SER A 692 10.31 -4.87 -20.08
C SER A 692 9.00 -4.28 -20.60
N SER A 693 8.82 -4.23 -21.92
CA SER A 693 7.53 -3.79 -22.50
C SER A 693 6.35 -4.70 -22.10
N ALA A 694 6.64 -5.97 -21.82
CA ALA A 694 5.66 -6.95 -21.33
C ALA A 694 5.19 -6.61 -19.91
N ALA A 695 6.11 -6.32 -19.00
CA ALA A 695 5.79 -5.88 -17.63
C ALA A 695 4.95 -4.60 -17.62
N ILE A 696 5.34 -3.60 -18.41
CA ILE A 696 4.59 -2.34 -18.59
C ILE A 696 3.15 -2.63 -19.08
N SER A 697 3.01 -3.48 -20.09
CA SER A 697 1.69 -3.88 -20.62
C SER A 697 0.84 -4.60 -19.57
N ARG A 698 1.45 -5.50 -18.77
CA ARG A 698 0.77 -6.27 -17.71
C ARG A 698 0.25 -5.38 -16.58
N LEU A 699 1.06 -4.41 -16.14
CA LEU A 699 0.65 -3.40 -15.15
C LEU A 699 -0.58 -2.62 -15.63
N ILE A 700 -0.59 -2.21 -16.90
CA ILE A 700 -1.71 -1.49 -17.52
C ILE A 700 -2.94 -2.40 -17.71
N GLN A 701 -2.77 -3.71 -17.93
CA GLN A 701 -3.88 -4.67 -17.95
C GLN A 701 -4.52 -4.85 -16.55
N GLN A 702 -3.70 -4.99 -15.51
CA GLN A 702 -4.16 -5.30 -14.15
C GLN A 702 -4.68 -4.08 -13.39
N ARG A 703 -4.11 -2.88 -13.64
CA ARG A 703 -4.50 -1.61 -12.98
C ARG A 703 -4.68 -0.45 -13.98
N PRO A 704 -5.52 -0.57 -15.03
CA PRO A 704 -5.67 0.46 -16.06
C PRO A 704 -6.08 1.83 -15.49
N GLY A 705 -6.99 1.85 -14.51
CA GLY A 705 -7.44 3.09 -13.86
C GLY A 705 -6.37 3.85 -13.08
N GLU A 706 -5.18 3.26 -12.86
CA GLU A 706 -4.04 3.94 -12.22
C GLU A 706 -3.14 4.68 -13.23
N PHE A 707 -3.14 4.26 -14.51
CA PHE A 707 -2.26 4.78 -15.55
C PHE A 707 -2.99 5.60 -16.64
N LEU A 708 -4.30 5.36 -16.82
CA LEU A 708 -5.13 6.06 -17.81
C LEU A 708 -5.76 7.35 -17.23
N ASP A 709 -6.78 7.89 -17.90
CA ASP A 709 -7.52 9.11 -17.50
C ASP A 709 -6.62 10.35 -17.27
N GLY A 710 -5.52 10.46 -18.02
CA GLY A 710 -4.62 11.61 -17.98
C GLY A 710 -3.53 11.54 -16.89
N ARG A 711 -3.31 10.39 -16.25
CA ARG A 711 -2.21 10.19 -15.29
C ARG A 711 -0.87 9.90 -15.99
N VAL A 712 -0.80 8.80 -16.73
CA VAL A 712 0.34 8.44 -17.59
C VAL A 712 -0.06 8.53 -19.05
N PHE A 713 -1.29 8.11 -19.38
CA PHE A 713 -1.84 8.21 -20.72
C PHE A 713 -3.14 9.01 -20.74
N ARG A 714 -3.30 9.84 -21.78
CA ARG A 714 -4.46 10.71 -22.04
C ARG A 714 -5.75 9.93 -22.34
N ALA A 715 -5.65 8.64 -22.68
CA ALA A 715 -6.79 7.79 -23.01
C ALA A 715 -7.80 7.65 -21.83
N PRO A 716 -9.12 7.85 -22.07
CA PRO A 716 -10.14 7.76 -21.03
C PRO A 716 -10.51 6.31 -20.68
N TYR A 717 -10.79 6.04 -19.40
CA TYR A 717 -11.13 4.72 -18.88
C TYR A 717 -12.28 4.76 -17.85
N GLN A 718 -12.14 5.51 -16.76
CA GLN A 718 -13.13 5.57 -15.68
C GLN A 718 -14.48 6.11 -16.15
N THR A 719 -14.49 6.98 -17.17
CA THR A 719 -15.71 7.59 -17.74
C THR A 719 -16.62 6.59 -18.46
N PHE A 720 -16.10 5.44 -18.90
CA PHE A 720 -16.90 4.40 -19.52
C PHE A 720 -17.57 3.54 -18.44
N THR A 721 -18.88 3.28 -18.59
CA THR A 721 -19.63 2.32 -17.76
C THR A 721 -19.61 0.90 -18.33
N ASP A 722 -19.37 0.75 -19.63
CA ASP A 722 -19.29 -0.53 -20.32
C ASP A 722 -17.89 -1.16 -20.22
N SER A 723 -17.83 -2.44 -19.89
CA SER A 723 -16.58 -3.18 -19.72
C SER A 723 -15.88 -3.49 -21.05
N HIS A 724 -16.64 -3.65 -22.14
CA HIS A 724 -16.06 -3.90 -23.47
C HIS A 724 -15.36 -2.64 -24.02
N ALA A 725 -15.97 -1.47 -23.88
CA ALA A 725 -15.36 -0.18 -24.21
C ALA A 725 -14.05 0.06 -23.44
N ARG A 726 -14.05 -0.20 -22.12
CA ARG A 726 -12.84 -0.17 -21.28
C ARG A 726 -11.75 -1.09 -21.80
N ALA A 727 -12.09 -2.36 -22.07
CA ALA A 727 -11.14 -3.34 -22.59
C ALA A 727 -10.60 -2.95 -23.97
N LEU A 728 -11.40 -2.32 -24.83
CA LEU A 728 -10.97 -1.87 -26.15
C LEU A 728 -9.93 -0.74 -26.07
N THR A 729 -10.11 0.24 -25.18
CA THR A 729 -9.09 1.28 -24.93
C THR A 729 -7.77 0.69 -24.44
N VAL A 730 -7.84 -0.20 -23.44
CA VAL A 730 -6.66 -0.87 -22.86
C VAL A 730 -5.92 -1.69 -23.92
N ASN A 731 -6.63 -2.53 -24.68
CA ASN A 731 -6.04 -3.34 -25.76
C ASN A 731 -5.44 -2.50 -26.90
N ARG A 732 -6.00 -1.32 -27.21
CA ARG A 732 -5.43 -0.40 -28.21
C ARG A 732 -4.04 0.07 -27.79
N LEU A 733 -3.92 0.57 -26.56
CA LEU A 733 -2.65 1.07 -26.01
C LEU A 733 -1.58 -0.04 -25.90
N ILE A 734 -1.98 -1.23 -25.45
CA ILE A 734 -1.12 -2.41 -25.39
C ILE A 734 -0.66 -2.86 -26.78
N GLY A 735 -1.48 -2.67 -27.82
CA GLY A 735 -1.06 -2.89 -29.20
C GLY A 735 0.12 -2.00 -29.60
N TYR A 736 0.10 -0.72 -29.22
CA TYR A 736 1.19 0.21 -29.49
C TYR A 736 2.45 -0.11 -28.66
N LEU A 737 2.28 -0.40 -27.36
CA LEU A 737 3.37 -0.78 -26.45
C LEU A 737 4.09 -2.05 -26.89
N ASN A 738 3.37 -3.06 -27.40
CA ASN A 738 3.96 -4.28 -27.93
C ASN A 738 4.76 -4.03 -29.22
N ASP A 739 4.25 -3.20 -30.14
CA ASP A 739 4.98 -2.85 -31.37
C ASP A 739 6.28 -2.10 -31.07
N ALA A 740 6.24 -1.13 -30.14
CA ALA A 740 7.40 -0.38 -29.67
C ALA A 740 8.38 -1.28 -28.89
N GLY A 741 7.87 -2.14 -28.00
CA GLY A 741 8.64 -3.13 -27.26
C GLY A 741 9.41 -4.09 -28.16
N GLN A 742 8.75 -4.65 -29.17
CA GLN A 742 9.43 -5.47 -30.18
C GLN A 742 10.45 -4.66 -31.01
N LEU A 743 10.30 -3.35 -31.19
CA LEU A 743 11.29 -2.52 -31.92
C LEU A 743 12.54 -2.28 -31.07
N ALA A 744 12.35 -1.90 -29.80
CA ALA A 744 13.44 -1.58 -28.88
C ALA A 744 14.18 -2.83 -28.38
N GLU A 745 13.46 -3.91 -28.07
CA GLU A 745 14.00 -5.08 -27.37
C GLU A 745 14.31 -6.26 -28.31
N HIS A 746 13.84 -6.26 -29.57
CA HIS A 746 14.01 -7.38 -30.51
C HIS A 746 14.46 -6.95 -31.93
N GLN A 747 15.77 -6.95 -32.20
CA GLN A 747 16.36 -6.61 -33.51
C GLN A 747 16.21 -7.72 -34.57
N THR A 748 14.98 -8.16 -34.85
CA THR A 748 14.69 -9.12 -35.93
C THR A 748 14.76 -8.46 -37.31
N ARG A 749 15.04 -9.26 -38.36
CA ARG A 749 14.96 -8.80 -39.76
C ARG A 749 13.50 -8.61 -40.17
N ARG A 750 13.00 -7.38 -39.99
CA ARG A 750 11.66 -6.97 -40.40
C ARG A 750 11.54 -6.60 -41.87
N ARG A 751 10.31 -6.67 -42.39
CA ARG A 751 9.88 -6.12 -43.69
C ARG A 751 9.63 -4.61 -43.58
N PRO A 752 9.64 -3.85 -44.69
CA PRO A 752 9.31 -2.41 -44.67
C PRO A 752 7.95 -2.10 -44.02
N ASP A 753 6.93 -2.93 -44.29
CA ASP A 753 5.57 -2.75 -43.76
C ASP A 753 5.52 -2.92 -42.23
N GLU A 754 6.32 -3.84 -41.69
CA GLU A 754 6.45 -4.12 -40.24
C GLU A 754 7.21 -3.00 -39.51
N LEU A 755 8.15 -2.34 -40.19
CA LEU A 755 8.84 -1.14 -39.71
C LEU A 755 7.92 0.09 -39.78
N ASN A 756 7.13 0.23 -40.85
CA ASN A 756 6.15 1.30 -40.99
C ASN A 756 5.02 1.20 -39.95
N ARG A 757 4.49 0.00 -39.69
CA ARG A 757 3.56 -0.24 -38.56
C ARG A 757 4.21 0.19 -37.25
N GLY A 758 5.44 -0.25 -36.98
CA GLY A 758 6.17 0.14 -35.77
C GLY A 758 6.34 1.67 -35.62
N ARG A 759 6.71 2.37 -36.69
CA ARG A 759 6.79 3.85 -36.72
C ARG A 759 5.45 4.51 -36.36
N LEU A 760 4.34 4.01 -36.89
CA LEU A 760 3.00 4.51 -36.58
C LEU A 760 2.60 4.22 -35.13
N SER A 761 2.85 3.01 -34.64
CA SER A 761 2.55 2.62 -33.25
C SER A 761 3.36 3.44 -32.24
N CYS A 762 4.64 3.75 -32.50
CA CYS A 762 5.40 4.67 -31.65
C CYS A 762 4.80 6.09 -31.63
N ARG A 763 4.43 6.65 -32.79
CA ARG A 763 3.77 7.98 -32.88
C ARG A 763 2.43 8.02 -32.14
N LEU A 764 1.63 6.95 -32.23
CA LEU A 764 0.34 6.85 -31.56
C LEU A 764 0.51 6.69 -30.04
N LEU A 765 1.50 5.93 -29.59
CA LEU A 765 1.85 5.82 -28.17
C LEU A 765 2.36 7.16 -27.59
N GLU A 766 3.16 7.91 -28.36
CA GLU A 766 3.64 9.24 -27.96
C GLU A 766 2.51 10.27 -27.87
N ALA A 767 1.54 10.24 -28.79
CA ALA A 767 0.34 11.09 -28.71
C ALA A 767 -0.57 10.76 -27.52
N GLU A 768 -0.57 9.50 -27.05
CA GLU A 768 -1.29 9.08 -25.85
C GLU A 768 -0.54 9.41 -24.56
N LEU A 769 0.80 9.44 -24.56
CA LEU A 769 1.63 9.68 -23.37
C LEU A 769 1.51 11.13 -22.87
N VAL A 770 1.15 11.30 -21.60
CA VAL A 770 1.10 12.61 -20.92
C VAL A 770 2.50 13.21 -20.83
N ASP A 771 2.58 14.54 -21.00
CA ASP A 771 3.83 15.27 -20.91
C ASP A 771 4.42 15.12 -19.51
N ALA A 772 5.69 14.76 -19.41
CA ALA A 772 6.32 14.50 -18.12
C ALA A 772 6.27 15.76 -17.24
N PRO A 773 5.98 15.65 -15.94
CA PRO A 773 6.13 16.78 -15.03
C PRO A 773 7.58 17.28 -15.12
N GLU A 774 7.77 18.60 -15.19
CA GLU A 774 9.11 19.18 -15.11
C GLU A 774 9.72 18.80 -13.76
N ASP A 775 10.88 18.13 -13.77
CA ASP A 775 11.60 17.73 -12.55
C ASP A 775 11.97 18.99 -11.75
N SER A 776 11.17 19.30 -10.73
CA SER A 776 11.41 20.42 -9.81
C SER A 776 12.58 20.07 -8.87
N SER A 777 13.78 20.44 -9.31
CA SER A 777 15.09 20.22 -8.66
C SER A 777 15.20 20.75 -7.23
#